data_AF-A0A3N5TXT7-F1
#
_entry.id   AF-A0A3N5TXT7-F1
#
_cell.length_a   1.000
_cell.length_b   1.000
_cell.length_c   1.000
_cell.angle_alpha   90.00
_cell.angle_beta   90.00
_cell.angle_gamma   90.00
#
_symmetry.space_group_name_H-M   'P 1'
#
loop_
_entity.id
_entity.type
_entity.pdbx_description
1 polymer ?
#
loop_
_entity_poly.entity_id
_entity_poly.type
_entity_poly.pdbx_seq_one_letter_code
_entity_poly.pdbx_strand_id
1 'polypeptide(L)'
;MARAWIRTRPRRRVRLRVRYHVLRRAPVLDLALRRARVGGPGADVRRVHGGVRGPGARRVAPGSPGARDARTGGPVDGRRMDPGHVPARRVRVGTARVGPGGRAGAPARVGRGGVGALVRGVLVSGLLLLAWERWGSGRRARALALAMSAVAVAVVPAAIPTPDADGRAIDVAALQVDVDSVQHLVGVEEDIAVARLNIDRHLRLAQDPPDLVVWGEGALDPGVSNDPSAMEEVSDAVASVGASTIAGAVTDARDGTERTVTLAFDETGAIVDRYEKVKLVPFGEYVPFRGALGWISATDQVAVDRTPGEEVTLISLPGLPKIGTPICYENSFPSIDREMTRLGAGILVVVINNASYERTAASEQHLLMSRLRAAENGRWVVHAAVSGISAFIDEHGRVVDSRGLFEPATMRTMVRSSDRRTPYTRLGDWVPWGSIVLVVGLIALPRGRRRPASDPGPLPERTRTLVILPTYNERATIATVLDGLTATGADLDVLVVDDGSPDGTGQIVRERSETDPHVRLVERSGKSGLASAYAVGFERAISEGYDLAVEMDSDLSHRPDELPRLLEAATRHHLVIGSRYVHGGSVTNWSRSRVALSKAGNLYARFCLGFDVHDATSGFRAYRREALEEIIAAPIASDGYGFQIELVYRAWNLGLSVGEAPISFREREHGQSKISRRIVVEALWLVTLWGLRARFQSPSS
;
A
#
# COMPACT_ATOMS: atom_id res chain seq x y z
N MET A 1 22.54 0.75 69.34
CA MET A 1 23.87 0.28 68.89
C MET A 1 23.83 0.21 67.36
N ALA A 2 24.70 0.79 66.55
CA ALA A 2 25.82 1.71 66.81
C ALA A 2 25.92 2.77 65.68
N ARG A 3 26.51 3.94 65.96
CA ARG A 3 26.96 4.95 64.96
C ARG A 3 28.41 4.58 64.53
N ALA A 4 29.11 5.17 63.55
CA ALA A 4 28.97 6.48 62.90
C ALA A 4 29.81 6.60 61.60
N TRP A 5 29.41 7.53 60.71
CA TRP A 5 30.24 8.49 59.94
C TRP A 5 31.26 7.99 58.88
N ILE A 6 31.43 8.65 57.72
CA ILE A 6 32.05 9.97 57.56
C ILE A 6 31.50 10.83 56.38
N ARG A 7 31.23 12.11 56.70
CA ARG A 7 31.27 13.36 55.89
C ARG A 7 30.59 13.47 54.52
N THR A 8 29.47 14.20 54.56
CA THR A 8 29.13 15.36 53.72
C THR A 8 30.18 15.91 52.74
N ARG A 9 29.78 16.05 51.46
CA ARG A 9 30.21 17.12 50.55
C ARG A 9 28.96 17.78 49.94
N PRO A 10 28.93 19.11 49.72
CA PRO A 10 27.75 19.77 49.17
C PRO A 10 27.58 19.37 47.70
N ARG A 11 26.40 18.86 47.32
CA ARG A 11 25.99 18.81 45.92
C ARG A 11 25.90 20.27 45.44
N ARG A 12 26.89 20.71 44.66
CA ARG A 12 26.79 21.98 43.92
C ARG A 12 25.50 21.93 43.09
N ARG A 13 24.51 22.75 43.44
CA ARG A 13 23.43 23.10 42.51
C ARG A 13 24.10 23.78 41.32
N VAL A 14 24.34 23.04 40.25
CA VAL A 14 24.65 23.63 38.95
C VAL A 14 23.39 24.33 38.51
N ARG A 15 23.29 25.63 38.82
CA ARG A 15 22.33 26.53 38.16
C ARG A 15 22.76 26.64 36.70
N LEU A 16 22.34 25.68 35.89
CA LEU A 16 22.33 25.78 34.45
C LEU A 16 21.30 26.86 34.09
N ARG A 17 21.77 28.12 34.02
CA ARG A 17 21.09 29.20 33.31
C ARG A 17 21.11 28.84 31.83
N VAL A 18 20.16 28.03 31.38
CA VAL A 18 19.87 27.89 29.95
C VAL A 18 19.00 29.07 29.56
N ARG A 19 19.60 30.03 28.85
CA ARG A 19 18.86 31.10 28.19
C ARG A 19 18.08 30.51 27.02
N TYR A 20 16.83 30.94 26.84
CA TYR A 20 16.07 30.70 25.62
C TYR A 20 16.86 31.16 24.39
N HIS A 21 17.07 30.26 23.44
CA HIS A 21 17.45 30.61 22.07
C HIS A 21 16.66 29.74 21.08
N VAL A 22 15.62 30.40 20.55
CA VAL A 22 14.94 30.19 19.26
C VAL A 22 15.70 29.28 18.29
N LEU A 23 14.99 28.29 17.73
CA LEU A 23 15.46 27.37 16.69
C LEU A 23 15.73 28.08 15.34
N ARG A 24 16.78 28.90 15.27
CA ARG A 24 17.35 29.33 13.99
C ARG A 24 18.12 28.16 13.34
N ARG A 25 17.44 27.46 12.42
CA ARG A 25 17.98 26.60 11.34
C ARG A 25 19.34 25.90 11.61
N ALA A 26 19.30 24.63 12.00
CA ALA A 26 20.43 23.70 11.85
C ALA A 26 20.14 22.67 10.73
N PRO A 27 21.12 22.33 9.86
CA PRO A 27 20.89 21.44 8.72
C PRO A 27 21.05 19.95 9.11
N VAL A 28 19.95 19.23 9.30
CA VAL A 28 19.96 17.79 9.62
C VAL A 28 19.49 16.95 8.43
N LEU A 29 20.06 17.20 7.24
CA LEU A 29 19.72 16.45 6.03
C LEU A 29 20.89 16.29 5.02
N ASP A 30 22.07 15.91 5.49
CA ASP A 30 23.17 15.41 4.61
C ASP A 30 23.95 14.21 5.19
N LEU A 31 23.50 13.60 6.30
CA LEU A 31 24.21 12.48 6.94
C LEU A 31 23.77 11.06 6.47
N ALA A 32 22.80 10.98 5.56
CA ALA A 32 22.25 9.70 5.08
C ALA A 32 22.81 9.22 3.73
N LEU A 33 23.53 10.07 2.97
CA LEU A 33 24.01 9.75 1.61
C LEU A 33 25.53 9.53 1.48
N ARG A 34 26.26 9.43 2.60
CA ARG A 34 27.73 9.25 2.63
C ARG A 34 28.20 7.91 3.25
N ARG A 35 27.43 6.84 3.10
CA ARG A 35 27.86 5.44 3.39
C ARG A 35 27.58 4.49 2.22
N ALA A 36 28.11 4.81 1.05
CA ALA A 36 28.14 3.91 -0.11
C ALA A 36 29.24 4.28 -1.14
N ARG A 37 30.52 4.26 -0.72
CA ARG A 37 31.71 4.18 -1.61
C ARG A 37 33.00 3.98 -0.77
N VAL A 38 33.98 3.31 -1.39
CA VAL A 38 35.26 2.81 -0.82
C VAL A 38 35.08 1.49 -0.03
N GLY A 39 35.75 0.37 -0.36
CA GLY A 39 36.78 0.14 -1.40
C GLY A 39 36.80 -1.30 -1.97
N GLY A 40 37.69 -1.54 -2.96
CA GLY A 40 37.96 -2.85 -3.61
C GLY A 40 38.90 -3.76 -2.80
N PRO A 41 39.69 -4.70 -3.39
CA PRO A 41 40.12 -4.88 -4.80
C PRO A 41 39.63 -6.24 -5.41
N GLY A 42 40.00 -6.72 -6.62
CA GLY A 42 40.77 -6.23 -7.76
C GLY A 42 41.30 -7.42 -8.61
N ALA A 43 41.35 -7.32 -9.93
CA ALA A 43 42.05 -8.23 -10.86
C ALA A 43 42.18 -7.57 -12.25
N ASP A 44 43.18 -7.99 -13.04
CA ASP A 44 43.75 -7.18 -14.14
C ASP A 44 43.97 -8.01 -15.43
N VAL A 45 44.31 -7.33 -16.52
CA VAL A 45 44.93 -7.80 -17.78
C VAL A 45 44.03 -8.61 -18.76
N ARG A 46 43.66 -7.99 -19.89
CA ARG A 46 44.27 -8.25 -21.22
C ARG A 46 43.78 -7.27 -22.30
N ARG A 47 44.53 -7.22 -23.42
CA ARG A 47 44.59 -6.14 -24.41
C ARG A 47 44.63 -6.75 -25.82
N VAL A 48 44.32 -5.93 -26.84
CA VAL A 48 44.74 -6.02 -28.27
C VAL A 48 43.71 -6.55 -29.31
N HIS A 49 43.77 -5.91 -30.50
CA HIS A 49 43.02 -6.06 -31.77
C HIS A 49 41.54 -5.62 -31.78
N GLY A 50 41.04 -4.88 -32.80
CA GLY A 50 41.68 -4.30 -33.98
C GLY A 50 40.90 -4.58 -35.27
N GLY A 51 40.30 -3.58 -35.91
CA GLY A 51 39.54 -3.78 -37.15
C GLY A 51 39.02 -2.47 -37.77
N VAL A 52 39.56 -2.10 -38.93
CA VAL A 52 39.20 -0.89 -39.70
C VAL A 52 38.28 -1.27 -40.87
N ARG A 53 37.25 -0.45 -41.14
CA ARG A 53 36.79 -0.07 -42.52
C ARG A 53 35.61 0.90 -42.49
N GLY A 54 35.81 2.09 -43.09
CA GLY A 54 34.77 2.78 -43.87
C GLY A 54 35.13 2.68 -45.37
N PRO A 55 34.73 3.63 -46.24
CA PRO A 55 33.76 4.71 -46.06
C PRO A 55 32.73 4.84 -47.22
N GLY A 56 31.80 5.80 -47.12
CA GLY A 56 30.96 6.24 -48.25
C GLY A 56 30.61 7.72 -48.11
N ALA A 57 31.04 8.56 -49.07
CA ALA A 57 30.92 10.02 -48.99
C ALA A 57 30.54 10.66 -50.34
N ARG A 58 29.78 11.78 -50.30
CA ARG A 58 29.57 12.87 -51.29
C ARG A 58 28.27 13.64 -50.90
N ARG A 59 28.07 14.96 -51.12
CA ARG A 59 28.93 16.12 -51.43
C ARG A 59 28.12 17.42 -51.17
N VAL A 60 28.72 18.43 -50.52
CA VAL A 60 28.91 19.85 -50.96
C VAL A 60 27.74 20.53 -51.73
N ALA A 61 26.94 21.46 -51.14
CA ALA A 61 27.12 22.94 -50.94
C ALA A 61 26.63 23.81 -52.13
N PRO A 62 26.59 25.19 -52.14
CA PRO A 62 26.85 26.21 -51.09
C PRO A 62 25.80 27.38 -51.02
N GLY A 63 26.00 28.40 -50.14
CA GLY A 63 25.34 29.72 -50.24
C GLY A 63 25.35 30.59 -48.94
N SER A 64 25.99 31.77 -48.99
CA SER A 64 26.10 32.80 -47.91
C SER A 64 25.85 34.22 -48.52
N PRO A 65 26.15 35.40 -47.92
CA PRO A 65 26.53 35.80 -46.54
C PRO A 65 25.91 37.15 -46.02
N GLY A 66 26.31 37.59 -44.81
CA GLY A 66 26.37 39.02 -44.38
C GLY A 66 25.72 39.34 -43.01
N ALA A 67 26.23 40.22 -42.14
CA ALA A 67 27.53 40.90 -42.02
C ALA A 67 27.76 41.41 -40.56
N ARG A 68 29.04 41.52 -40.14
CA ARG A 68 29.76 42.62 -39.41
C ARG A 68 28.99 43.61 -38.50
N ASP A 69 29.48 44.19 -37.39
CA ASP A 69 30.82 44.49 -36.78
C ASP A 69 30.62 44.63 -35.23
N ALA A 70 31.52 45.06 -34.33
CA ALA A 70 32.95 44.83 -33.99
C ALA A 70 33.40 45.93 -32.96
N ARG A 71 34.17 45.56 -31.90
CA ARG A 71 35.07 46.44 -31.05
C ARG A 71 34.37 47.45 -30.09
N THR A 72 34.95 48.01 -28.99
CA THR A 72 36.26 47.96 -28.24
C THR A 72 35.98 48.47 -26.79
N GLY A 73 36.67 48.12 -25.69
CA GLY A 73 38.05 48.48 -25.27
C GLY A 73 38.09 48.80 -23.74
N GLY A 74 39.22 48.62 -23.05
CA GLY A 74 39.39 48.82 -21.57
C GLY A 74 39.80 50.24 -21.12
N PRO A 75 40.11 50.49 -19.82
CA PRO A 75 41.44 50.12 -19.26
C PRO A 75 41.46 49.68 -17.77
N VAL A 76 42.66 49.59 -17.16
CA VAL A 76 42.99 48.93 -15.87
C VAL A 76 43.89 49.79 -14.97
N ASP A 77 43.61 49.80 -13.64
CA ASP A 77 44.55 49.67 -12.49
C ASP A 77 43.69 49.39 -11.20
N GLY A 78 44.17 49.18 -9.96
CA GLY A 78 45.53 49.09 -9.42
C GLY A 78 45.64 48.53 -7.98
N ARG A 79 46.53 47.54 -7.82
CA ARG A 79 47.17 46.99 -6.59
C ARG A 79 46.60 47.29 -5.18
N ARG A 80 46.19 46.23 -4.46
CA ARG A 80 46.91 45.65 -3.28
C ARG A 80 46.25 44.32 -2.84
N MET A 81 47.03 43.42 -2.22
CA MET A 81 46.58 42.09 -1.73
C MET A 81 46.20 42.12 -0.25
N ASP A 82 45.21 41.33 0.19
CA ASP A 82 45.39 40.10 1.01
C ASP A 82 44.03 39.32 1.11
N PRO A 83 43.82 38.24 1.91
CA PRO A 83 43.71 36.89 1.34
C PRO A 83 42.31 36.25 1.38
N GLY A 84 42.10 35.28 0.49
CA GLY A 84 41.32 34.07 0.79
C GLY A 84 39.82 34.22 1.08
N HIS A 85 38.99 34.53 0.07
CA HIS A 85 37.56 34.27 0.13
C HIS A 85 37.06 33.53 -1.11
N VAL A 86 36.66 32.26 -0.93
CA VAL A 86 36.03 31.46 -1.98
C VAL A 86 34.59 31.94 -2.18
N PRO A 87 34.21 32.46 -3.37
CA PRO A 87 32.87 32.98 -3.58
C PRO A 87 31.87 31.84 -3.73
N ALA A 88 31.04 31.62 -2.71
CA ALA A 88 29.87 30.76 -2.83
C ALA A 88 28.95 31.30 -3.96
N ARG A 89 28.62 30.45 -4.94
CA ARG A 89 27.67 30.79 -6.01
C ARG A 89 26.37 31.32 -5.41
N ARG A 90 26.03 32.59 -5.68
CA ARG A 90 24.68 33.11 -5.44
C ARG A 90 23.69 32.32 -6.31
N VAL A 91 22.99 31.36 -5.71
CA VAL A 91 21.75 30.85 -6.30
C VAL A 91 20.75 31.99 -6.29
N ARG A 92 20.42 32.51 -7.47
CA ARG A 92 19.43 33.57 -7.66
C ARG A 92 18.03 32.99 -7.45
N VAL A 93 17.66 32.75 -6.18
CA VAL A 93 16.27 32.49 -5.81
C VAL A 93 15.50 33.78 -6.07
N GLY A 94 14.54 33.73 -6.99
CA GLY A 94 13.73 34.89 -7.36
C GLY A 94 12.81 35.28 -6.21
N THR A 95 13.20 36.29 -5.43
CA THR A 95 12.31 36.95 -4.47
C THR A 95 11.34 37.86 -5.24
N ALA A 96 10.15 37.34 -5.55
CA ALA A 96 9.04 38.18 -5.97
C ALA A 96 8.68 39.11 -4.80
N ARG A 97 8.99 40.41 -4.92
CA ARG A 97 8.39 41.44 -4.08
C ARG A 97 6.91 41.50 -4.40
N VAL A 98 6.06 41.03 -3.49
CA VAL A 98 4.64 41.35 -3.51
C VAL A 98 4.52 42.80 -3.04
N GLY A 99 4.19 43.71 -3.95
CA GLY A 99 3.80 45.07 -3.59
C GLY A 99 2.36 45.11 -3.09
N PRO A 100 1.99 46.10 -2.26
CA PRO A 100 0.60 46.30 -1.86
C PRO A 100 -0.22 46.72 -3.10
N GLY A 101 -1.30 46.00 -3.39
CA GLY A 101 -2.12 46.22 -4.59
C GLY A 101 -1.79 45.29 -5.76
N GLY A 102 -1.93 43.98 -5.57
CA GLY A 102 -1.90 42.97 -6.63
C GLY A 102 -3.24 42.21 -6.68
N ARG A 103 -3.92 42.21 -7.83
CA ARG A 103 -5.22 41.55 -8.03
C ARG A 103 -5.19 40.07 -7.63
N ALA A 104 -6.30 39.60 -7.08
CA ALA A 104 -6.56 38.21 -6.73
C ALA A 104 -5.98 37.23 -7.76
N GLY A 105 -5.10 36.33 -7.30
CA GLY A 105 -4.61 35.21 -8.09
C GLY A 105 -5.79 34.38 -8.60
N ALA A 106 -5.73 33.97 -9.87
CA ALA A 106 -6.85 33.34 -10.56
C ALA A 106 -7.46 32.19 -9.73
N PRO A 107 -8.80 32.07 -9.65
CA PRO A 107 -9.43 31.02 -8.86
C PRO A 107 -8.97 29.67 -9.40
N ALA A 108 -8.29 28.90 -8.57
CA ALA A 108 -7.98 27.51 -8.86
C ALA A 108 -9.31 26.81 -9.15
N ARG A 109 -9.51 26.38 -10.40
CA ARG A 109 -10.73 25.70 -10.87
C ARG A 109 -10.82 24.27 -10.33
N VAL A 110 -10.82 24.12 -9.00
CA VAL A 110 -11.38 22.97 -8.29
C VAL A 110 -12.90 23.17 -8.29
N GLY A 111 -13.49 23.17 -9.48
CA GLY A 111 -14.90 23.47 -9.69
C GLY A 111 -15.74 22.20 -9.60
N ARG A 112 -16.60 22.10 -8.59
CA ARG A 112 -17.69 21.12 -8.42
C ARG A 112 -17.31 19.63 -8.30
N GLY A 113 -16.13 19.21 -8.75
CA GLY A 113 -15.60 17.86 -8.55
C GLY A 113 -14.40 17.84 -7.61
N GLY A 114 -14.63 17.68 -6.30
CA GLY A 114 -13.55 17.67 -5.28
C GLY A 114 -12.57 16.49 -5.40
N VAL A 115 -11.52 16.47 -4.57
CA VAL A 115 -10.43 15.48 -4.61
C VAL A 115 -10.94 14.03 -4.61
N GLY A 116 -11.95 13.69 -3.79
CA GLY A 116 -12.56 12.36 -3.76
C GLY A 116 -13.21 11.93 -5.08
N ALA A 117 -13.63 12.87 -5.92
CA ALA A 117 -14.14 12.58 -7.26
C ALA A 117 -13.02 12.23 -8.25
N LEU A 118 -11.88 12.93 -8.16
CA LEU A 118 -10.68 12.66 -8.94
C LEU A 118 -10.07 11.30 -8.55
N VAL A 119 -10.05 10.96 -7.25
CA VAL A 119 -9.69 9.63 -6.75
C VAL A 119 -10.61 8.54 -7.33
N ARG A 120 -11.94 8.75 -7.35
CA ARG A 120 -12.88 7.82 -7.99
C ARG A 120 -12.62 7.65 -9.49
N GLY A 121 -12.35 8.73 -10.23
CA GLY A 121 -12.01 8.66 -11.66
C GLY A 121 -10.71 7.90 -11.94
N VAL A 122 -9.67 8.10 -11.12
CA VAL A 122 -8.40 7.36 -11.19
C VAL A 122 -8.60 5.88 -10.86
N LEU A 123 -9.41 5.56 -9.84
CA LEU A 123 -9.71 4.17 -9.47
C LEU A 123 -10.49 3.44 -10.58
N VAL A 124 -11.57 4.02 -11.11
CA VAL A 124 -12.32 3.44 -12.24
C VAL A 124 -11.40 3.24 -13.45
N SER A 125 -10.51 4.19 -13.74
CA SER A 125 -9.51 4.04 -14.81
C SER A 125 -8.52 2.91 -14.56
N GLY A 126 -7.95 2.82 -13.35
CA GLY A 126 -7.03 1.74 -12.98
C GLY A 126 -7.69 0.37 -13.09
N LEU A 127 -8.96 0.27 -12.70
CA LEU A 127 -9.77 -0.96 -12.79
C LEU A 127 -10.09 -1.35 -14.24
N LEU A 128 -10.48 -0.37 -15.08
CA LEU A 128 -10.71 -0.59 -16.52
C LEU A 128 -9.42 -1.02 -17.23
N LEU A 129 -8.28 -0.40 -16.90
CA LEU A 129 -6.96 -0.75 -17.43
C LEU A 129 -6.51 -2.15 -16.97
N LEU A 130 -6.69 -2.50 -15.70
CA LEU A 130 -6.33 -3.82 -15.14
C LEU A 130 -7.19 -4.97 -15.68
N ALA A 131 -8.52 -4.77 -15.76
CA ALA A 131 -9.43 -5.73 -16.37
C ALA A 131 -9.08 -5.96 -17.85
N TRP A 132 -8.74 -4.89 -18.57
CA TRP A 132 -8.35 -4.96 -19.96
C TRP A 132 -6.95 -5.62 -20.16
N GLU A 133 -5.94 -5.31 -19.34
CA GLU A 133 -4.63 -6.01 -19.37
C GLU A 133 -4.79 -7.53 -19.19
N ARG A 134 -5.78 -7.96 -18.40
CA ARG A 134 -6.07 -9.38 -18.15
C ARG A 134 -6.92 -10.06 -19.23
N TRP A 135 -7.81 -9.34 -19.92
CA TRP A 135 -8.86 -9.97 -20.75
C TRP A 135 -9.00 -9.46 -22.20
N GLY A 136 -8.34 -8.37 -22.63
CA GLY A 136 -8.54 -7.80 -23.97
C GLY A 136 -7.39 -7.98 -24.97
N SER A 137 -7.59 -8.90 -25.92
CA SER A 137 -6.66 -9.22 -27.01
C SER A 137 -6.94 -8.45 -28.33
N GLY A 138 -6.62 -7.16 -28.40
CA GLY A 138 -6.60 -6.45 -29.70
C GLY A 138 -6.56 -4.92 -29.66
N ARG A 139 -5.92 -4.29 -30.66
CA ARG A 139 -5.68 -2.82 -30.71
C ARG A 139 -6.95 -1.96 -30.57
N ARG A 140 -8.09 -2.40 -31.12
CA ARG A 140 -9.37 -1.67 -31.03
C ARG A 140 -9.93 -1.65 -29.60
N ALA A 141 -9.84 -2.78 -28.88
CA ALA A 141 -10.20 -2.83 -27.46
C ALA A 141 -9.29 -1.93 -26.61
N ARG A 142 -8.00 -1.82 -26.96
CA ARG A 142 -7.05 -0.90 -26.31
C ARG A 142 -7.47 0.56 -26.41
N ALA A 143 -7.83 1.01 -27.62
CA ALA A 143 -8.30 2.37 -27.85
C ALA A 143 -9.62 2.66 -27.11
N LEU A 144 -10.57 1.72 -27.14
CA LEU A 144 -11.86 1.88 -26.47
C LEU A 144 -11.74 1.96 -24.95
N ALA A 145 -10.91 1.11 -24.32
CA ALA A 145 -10.72 1.13 -22.88
C ALA A 145 -9.97 2.38 -22.38
N LEU A 146 -8.99 2.89 -23.16
CA LEU A 146 -8.38 4.19 -22.89
C LEU A 146 -9.41 5.33 -22.99
N ALA A 147 -10.27 5.31 -24.01
CA ALA A 147 -11.34 6.29 -24.17
C ALA A 147 -12.34 6.23 -23.00
N MET A 148 -12.81 5.03 -22.60
CA MET A 148 -13.70 4.87 -21.45
C MET A 148 -13.07 5.33 -20.14
N SER A 149 -11.77 5.09 -19.93
CA SER A 149 -11.04 5.57 -18.75
C SER A 149 -10.95 7.11 -18.74
N ALA A 150 -10.61 7.72 -19.88
CA ALA A 150 -10.59 9.19 -20.02
C ALA A 150 -11.98 9.81 -19.79
N VAL A 151 -13.04 9.18 -20.32
CA VAL A 151 -14.43 9.58 -20.08
C VAL A 151 -14.78 9.42 -18.59
N ALA A 152 -14.39 8.34 -17.93
CA ALA A 152 -14.63 8.15 -16.50
C ALA A 152 -13.94 9.23 -15.64
N VAL A 153 -12.69 9.59 -15.95
CA VAL A 153 -11.95 10.67 -15.26
C VAL A 153 -12.61 12.03 -15.47
N ALA A 154 -13.17 12.31 -16.65
CA ALA A 154 -13.80 13.59 -16.94
C ALA A 154 -15.25 13.69 -16.43
N VAL A 155 -16.04 12.63 -16.60
CA VAL A 155 -17.49 12.65 -16.37
C VAL A 155 -17.85 12.31 -14.92
N VAL A 156 -17.18 11.35 -14.27
CA VAL A 156 -17.52 10.97 -12.88
C VAL A 156 -17.40 12.17 -11.93
N PRO A 157 -16.37 13.05 -12.03
CA PRO A 157 -16.32 14.25 -11.20
C PRO A 157 -17.37 15.31 -11.52
N ALA A 158 -17.78 15.44 -12.78
CA ALA A 158 -18.79 16.41 -13.19
C ALA A 158 -20.23 15.94 -12.88
N ALA A 159 -20.45 14.62 -12.78
CA ALA A 159 -21.76 14.01 -12.55
C ALA A 159 -22.08 13.76 -11.05
N ILE A 160 -21.14 14.00 -10.14
CA ILE A 160 -21.39 13.89 -8.70
C ILE A 160 -22.13 15.16 -8.24
N PRO A 161 -23.36 15.05 -7.70
CA PRO A 161 -24.09 16.22 -7.24
C PRO A 161 -23.44 16.78 -5.97
N THR A 162 -22.93 18.01 -6.08
CA THR A 162 -22.60 18.89 -4.96
C THR A 162 -23.78 19.85 -4.77
N PRO A 163 -24.77 19.52 -3.92
CA PRO A 163 -25.90 20.41 -3.70
C PRO A 163 -25.42 21.69 -3.01
N ASP A 164 -25.90 22.84 -3.50
CA ASP A 164 -25.71 24.11 -2.82
C ASP A 164 -26.47 24.12 -1.47
N ALA A 165 -26.01 24.95 -0.53
CA ALA A 165 -26.63 25.10 0.79
C ALA A 165 -27.92 25.94 0.72
N ASP A 166 -29.05 25.34 1.06
CA ASP A 166 -30.40 25.86 0.85
C ASP A 166 -31.18 26.20 2.13
N GLY A 167 -30.61 25.93 3.31
CA GLY A 167 -31.22 26.20 4.60
C GLY A 167 -31.18 27.67 5.04
N ARG A 168 -31.55 27.91 6.30
CA ARG A 168 -31.50 29.23 6.95
C ARG A 168 -30.10 29.81 6.82
N ALA A 169 -30.04 31.08 6.41
CA ALA A 169 -28.84 31.90 6.52
C ALA A 169 -28.71 32.41 7.97
N ILE A 170 -27.50 32.37 8.49
CA ILE A 170 -27.12 32.71 9.85
C ILE A 170 -26.02 33.78 9.73
N ASP A 171 -26.16 34.90 10.42
CA ASP A 171 -25.09 35.88 10.50
C ASP A 171 -24.05 35.41 11.53
N VAL A 172 -22.83 35.13 11.10
CA VAL A 172 -21.78 34.58 11.96
C VAL A 172 -20.59 35.54 12.02
N ALA A 173 -20.20 35.91 13.23
CA ALA A 173 -18.95 36.61 13.51
C ALA A 173 -17.89 35.66 14.07
N ALA A 174 -16.68 35.67 13.50
CA ALA A 174 -15.51 34.97 14.01
C ALA A 174 -14.49 35.98 14.56
N LEU A 175 -14.02 35.76 15.79
CA LEU A 175 -13.09 36.63 16.49
C LEU A 175 -11.67 36.04 16.49
N GLN A 176 -10.71 36.85 16.06
CA GLN A 176 -9.28 36.59 16.13
C GLN A 176 -8.61 37.73 16.89
N VAL A 177 -7.78 37.43 17.89
CA VAL A 177 -7.28 38.40 18.88
C VAL A 177 -5.78 38.66 18.75
N ASP A 178 -5.28 39.69 19.44
CA ASP A 178 -3.87 40.08 19.39
C ASP A 178 -3.02 39.29 20.40
N VAL A 179 -2.83 37.99 20.12
CA VAL A 179 -1.96 37.14 20.94
C VAL A 179 -0.49 37.59 20.93
N ASP A 180 -0.03 38.25 19.86
CA ASP A 180 1.33 38.79 19.78
C ASP A 180 1.57 39.88 20.85
N SER A 181 0.52 40.59 21.28
CA SER A 181 0.62 41.56 22.38
C SER A 181 0.83 40.92 23.77
N VAL A 182 0.37 39.68 23.98
CA VAL A 182 0.39 38.98 25.29
C VAL A 182 1.41 37.85 25.40
N GLN A 183 2.13 37.50 24.33
CA GLN A 183 3.17 36.44 24.24
C GLN A 183 4.32 36.49 25.28
N HIS A 184 4.35 37.50 26.14
CA HIS A 184 5.34 37.71 27.19
C HIS A 184 4.85 37.28 28.59
N LEU A 185 3.54 37.06 28.72
CA LEU A 185 2.89 36.44 29.88
C LEU A 185 3.02 34.91 29.79
N VAL A 186 2.67 34.20 30.86
CA VAL A 186 2.66 32.73 30.89
C VAL A 186 1.58 32.18 31.83
N GLY A 187 0.91 31.10 31.42
CA GLY A 187 -0.10 30.41 32.23
C GLY A 187 -1.28 31.33 32.56
N VAL A 188 -1.77 31.32 33.80
CA VAL A 188 -2.98 32.05 34.22
C VAL A 188 -2.97 33.55 33.83
N GLU A 189 -1.81 34.22 33.84
CA GLU A 189 -1.71 35.62 33.39
C GLU A 189 -1.96 35.78 31.88
N GLU A 190 -1.49 34.82 31.08
CA GLU A 190 -1.72 34.74 29.63
C GLU A 190 -3.18 34.38 29.33
N ASP A 191 -3.72 33.35 30.01
CA ASP A 191 -5.11 32.88 29.85
C ASP A 191 -6.11 34.03 30.06
N ILE A 192 -5.98 34.77 31.18
CA ILE A 192 -6.84 35.92 31.50
C ILE A 192 -6.69 37.04 30.46
N ALA A 193 -5.47 37.30 29.98
CA ALA A 193 -5.25 38.35 28.98
C ALA A 193 -5.85 37.98 27.62
N VAL A 194 -5.75 36.70 27.19
CA VAL A 194 -6.38 36.20 25.96
C VAL A 194 -7.91 36.24 26.07
N ALA A 195 -8.50 35.84 27.20
CA ALA A 195 -9.94 35.95 27.41
C ALA A 195 -10.42 37.41 27.34
N ARG A 196 -9.72 38.34 27.99
CA ARG A 196 -10.05 39.77 27.93
C ARG A 196 -9.94 40.36 26.53
N LEU A 197 -8.95 39.97 25.74
CA LEU A 197 -8.87 40.38 24.32
C LEU A 197 -10.06 39.87 23.50
N ASN A 198 -10.65 38.71 23.86
CA ASN A 198 -11.88 38.23 23.23
C ASN A 198 -13.10 39.03 23.72
N ILE A 199 -13.23 39.27 25.03
CA ILE A 199 -14.29 40.10 25.63
C ILE A 199 -14.31 41.51 25.00
N ASP A 200 -13.17 42.21 25.02
CA ASP A 200 -12.98 43.55 24.42
C ASP A 200 -13.40 43.62 22.95
N ARG A 201 -13.32 42.50 22.24
CA ARG A 201 -13.66 42.39 20.82
C ARG A 201 -15.10 41.98 20.59
N HIS A 202 -15.63 41.14 21.48
CA HIS A 202 -17.01 40.69 21.51
C HIS A 202 -17.95 41.87 21.83
N LEU A 203 -17.65 42.67 22.86
CA LEU A 203 -18.42 43.85 23.26
C LEU A 203 -18.62 44.88 22.13
N ARG A 204 -17.72 44.93 21.13
CA ARG A 204 -17.84 45.81 19.95
C ARG A 204 -18.98 45.41 19.01
N LEU A 205 -19.53 44.20 19.16
CA LEU A 205 -20.67 43.70 18.40
C LEU A 205 -22.02 44.18 18.97
N ALA A 206 -22.08 44.73 20.18
CA ALA A 206 -23.34 45.11 20.85
C ALA A 206 -24.20 46.13 20.06
N GLN A 207 -23.62 46.88 19.12
CA GLN A 207 -24.36 47.82 18.26
C GLN A 207 -25.14 47.13 17.12
N ASP A 208 -24.70 45.94 16.72
CA ASP A 208 -25.26 45.13 15.63
C ASP A 208 -24.93 43.65 15.92
N PRO A 209 -25.65 42.98 16.84
CA PRO A 209 -25.34 41.61 17.25
C PRO A 209 -25.62 40.60 16.12
N PRO A 210 -24.68 39.69 15.80
CA PRO A 210 -24.91 38.60 14.85
C PRO A 210 -25.75 37.47 15.47
N ASP A 211 -26.27 36.55 14.64
CA ASP A 211 -26.96 35.33 15.13
C ASP A 211 -26.01 34.43 15.95
N LEU A 212 -24.70 34.41 15.62
CA LEU A 212 -23.68 33.58 16.28
C LEU A 212 -22.31 34.30 16.35
N VAL A 213 -21.65 34.24 17.50
CA VAL A 213 -20.23 34.63 17.65
C VAL A 213 -19.36 33.40 17.93
N VAL A 214 -18.15 33.35 17.35
CA VAL A 214 -17.19 32.25 17.51
C VAL A 214 -15.85 32.78 18.00
N TRP A 215 -15.40 32.26 19.15
CA TRP A 215 -14.06 32.46 19.71
C TRP A 215 -13.26 31.17 19.48
N GLY A 216 -11.96 31.28 19.17
CA GLY A 216 -11.13 30.10 18.84
C GLY A 216 -10.81 29.17 20.03
N GLU A 217 -10.02 28.11 19.77
CA GLU A 217 -9.54 27.19 20.80
C GLU A 217 -8.53 27.90 21.73
N GLY A 218 -8.69 27.72 23.05
CA GLY A 218 -7.87 28.42 24.05
C GLY A 218 -8.27 29.87 24.28
N ALA A 219 -9.48 30.29 23.86
CA ALA A 219 -10.02 31.59 24.26
C ALA A 219 -10.41 31.60 25.75
N LEU A 220 -10.69 30.43 26.33
CA LEU A 220 -11.02 30.19 27.74
C LEU A 220 -10.17 29.01 28.28
N ASP A 221 -8.85 29.18 28.27
CA ASP A 221 -7.88 28.22 28.84
C ASP A 221 -7.97 28.16 30.40
N PRO A 222 -7.33 27.18 31.08
CA PRO A 222 -7.66 26.78 32.46
C PRO A 222 -7.62 27.90 33.51
N GLY A 223 -6.77 28.92 33.35
CA GLY A 223 -6.73 30.08 34.24
C GLY A 223 -7.98 30.96 34.23
N VAL A 224 -8.88 30.77 33.26
CA VAL A 224 -10.16 31.48 33.14
C VAL A 224 -11.33 30.53 33.37
N SER A 225 -11.36 29.39 32.68
CA SER A 225 -12.49 28.44 32.75
C SER A 225 -12.69 27.82 34.14
N ASN A 226 -11.63 27.70 34.95
CA ASN A 226 -11.67 27.21 36.32
C ASN A 226 -11.81 28.35 37.36
N ASP A 227 -11.82 29.62 36.96
CA ASP A 227 -12.09 30.77 37.84
C ASP A 227 -13.56 31.23 37.65
N PRO A 228 -14.43 31.04 38.66
CA PRO A 228 -15.83 31.47 38.57
C PRO A 228 -16.01 32.96 38.29
N SER A 229 -15.10 33.82 38.77
CA SER A 229 -15.19 35.28 38.57
C SER A 229 -14.78 35.71 37.17
N ALA A 230 -13.80 35.04 36.56
CA ALA A 230 -13.45 35.26 35.17
C ALA A 230 -14.54 34.70 34.22
N MET A 231 -15.17 33.57 34.58
CA MET A 231 -16.32 33.05 33.85
C MET A 231 -17.58 33.92 33.98
N GLU A 232 -17.77 34.63 35.10
CA GLU A 232 -18.80 35.66 35.25
C GLU A 232 -18.52 36.86 34.33
N GLU A 233 -17.27 37.36 34.27
CA GLU A 233 -16.83 38.42 33.32
C GLU A 233 -17.12 38.03 31.85
N VAL A 234 -16.91 36.76 31.49
CA VAL A 234 -17.22 36.21 30.14
C VAL A 234 -18.73 36.10 29.90
N SER A 235 -19.50 35.64 30.89
CA SER A 235 -20.95 35.45 30.77
C SER A 235 -21.67 36.79 30.63
N ASP A 236 -21.28 37.78 31.43
CA ASP A 236 -21.76 39.17 31.34
C ASP A 236 -21.43 39.80 29.98
N ALA A 237 -20.23 39.54 29.45
CA ALA A 237 -19.85 40.03 28.13
C ALA A 237 -20.76 39.45 27.03
N VAL A 238 -21.06 38.15 27.06
CA VAL A 238 -22.00 37.52 26.11
C VAL A 238 -23.41 38.07 26.26
N ALA A 239 -23.91 38.16 27.50
CA ALA A 239 -25.24 38.70 27.81
C ALA A 239 -25.41 40.16 27.34
N SER A 240 -24.36 40.97 27.46
CA SER A 240 -24.39 42.39 27.06
C SER A 240 -24.46 42.62 25.54
N VAL A 241 -24.00 41.65 24.75
CA VAL A 241 -24.14 41.65 23.28
C VAL A 241 -25.46 41.00 22.85
N GLY A 242 -25.96 40.03 23.61
CA GLY A 242 -27.21 39.33 23.33
C GLY A 242 -27.12 38.39 22.12
N ALA A 243 -25.93 37.86 21.83
CA ALA A 243 -25.69 36.93 20.72
C ALA A 243 -25.23 35.57 21.25
N SER A 244 -25.87 34.49 20.78
CA SER A 244 -25.42 33.12 21.03
C SER A 244 -23.93 32.99 20.67
N THR A 245 -23.14 32.39 21.55
CA THR A 245 -21.68 32.39 21.44
C THR A 245 -21.09 30.99 21.62
N ILE A 246 -20.12 30.66 20.78
CA ILE A 246 -19.30 29.45 20.89
C ILE A 246 -17.88 29.88 21.24
N ALA A 247 -17.29 29.30 22.29
CA ALA A 247 -15.91 29.54 22.67
C ALA A 247 -15.15 28.23 22.96
N GLY A 248 -13.93 28.11 22.43
CA GLY A 248 -13.05 27.00 22.74
C GLY A 248 -12.37 27.18 24.09
N ALA A 249 -12.47 26.16 24.95
CA ALA A 249 -12.04 26.19 26.34
C ALA A 249 -11.27 24.92 26.73
N VAL A 250 -10.64 24.94 27.89
CA VAL A 250 -10.13 23.73 28.56
C VAL A 250 -10.68 23.72 29.97
N THR A 251 -11.35 22.64 30.38
CA THR A 251 -12.06 22.57 31.67
C THR A 251 -11.61 21.37 32.50
N ASP A 252 -11.56 21.51 33.81
CA ASP A 252 -11.27 20.41 34.73
C ASP A 252 -12.35 19.31 34.71
N ALA A 253 -11.91 18.06 34.73
CA ALA A 253 -12.74 16.88 34.93
C ALA A 253 -12.80 16.49 36.42
N ARG A 254 -13.88 15.81 36.82
CA ARG A 254 -14.10 15.34 38.21
C ARG A 254 -13.04 14.33 38.71
N ASP A 255 -12.23 13.77 37.82
CA ASP A 255 -11.15 12.83 38.12
C ASP A 255 -9.76 13.51 38.21
N GLY A 256 -9.69 14.84 38.04
CA GLY A 256 -8.46 15.62 38.07
C GLY A 256 -7.68 15.62 36.75
N THR A 257 -8.27 15.14 35.65
CA THR A 257 -7.76 15.36 34.29
C THR A 257 -8.35 16.64 33.67
N GLU A 258 -7.75 17.13 32.59
CA GLU A 258 -8.30 18.24 31.80
C GLU A 258 -9.13 17.71 30.61
N ARG A 259 -10.08 18.50 30.11
CA ARG A 259 -10.73 18.28 28.80
C ARG A 259 -10.65 19.53 27.95
N THR A 260 -10.22 19.39 26.69
CA THR A 260 -10.44 20.44 25.69
C THR A 260 -11.88 20.34 25.21
N VAL A 261 -12.59 21.45 25.31
CA VAL A 261 -14.03 21.52 25.02
C VAL A 261 -14.35 22.74 24.17
N THR A 262 -15.55 22.73 23.61
CA THR A 262 -16.19 23.93 23.08
C THR A 262 -17.44 24.18 23.90
N LEU A 263 -17.53 25.35 24.53
CA LEU A 263 -18.68 25.78 25.32
C LEU A 263 -19.64 26.58 24.43
N ALA A 264 -20.95 26.33 24.59
CA ALA A 264 -22.02 27.03 23.91
C ALA A 264 -22.82 27.88 24.93
N PHE A 265 -22.81 29.19 24.72
CA PHE A 265 -23.52 30.18 25.50
C PHE A 265 -24.75 30.68 24.72
N ASP A 266 -25.90 30.78 25.38
CA ASP A 266 -27.09 31.43 24.80
C ASP A 266 -26.99 32.97 24.85
N GLU A 267 -28.01 33.68 24.36
CA GLU A 267 -28.05 35.14 24.39
C GLU A 267 -28.07 35.76 25.81
N THR A 268 -28.29 34.97 26.86
CA THR A 268 -28.28 35.41 28.26
C THR A 268 -26.91 35.23 28.94
N GLY A 269 -25.92 34.69 28.21
CA GLY A 269 -24.61 34.33 28.76
C GLY A 269 -24.62 33.00 29.52
N ALA A 270 -25.70 32.22 29.49
CA ALA A 270 -25.76 30.92 30.16
C ALA A 270 -25.12 29.83 29.28
N ILE A 271 -24.27 28.98 29.87
CA ILE A 271 -23.72 27.79 29.18
C ILE A 271 -24.84 26.74 29.07
N VAL A 272 -25.30 26.48 27.83
CA VAL A 272 -26.44 25.59 27.54
C VAL A 272 -26.04 24.25 26.93
N ASP A 273 -24.88 24.16 26.28
CA ASP A 273 -24.38 22.93 25.65
C ASP A 273 -22.84 22.92 25.58
N ARG A 274 -22.24 21.76 25.30
CA ARG A 274 -20.80 21.66 25.03
C ARG A 274 -20.43 20.44 24.17
N TYR A 275 -19.31 20.56 23.46
CA TYR A 275 -18.64 19.45 22.77
C TYR A 275 -17.30 19.16 23.44
N GLU A 276 -16.95 17.89 23.64
CA GLU A 276 -15.68 17.45 24.22
C GLU A 276 -14.81 16.81 23.13
N LYS A 277 -13.54 17.23 23.01
CA LYS A 277 -12.61 16.80 21.96
C LYS A 277 -12.38 15.29 22.02
N VAL A 278 -12.82 14.54 21.02
CA VAL A 278 -12.73 13.06 21.00
C VAL A 278 -11.36 12.57 20.55
N LYS A 279 -10.61 13.41 19.83
CA LYS A 279 -9.31 13.05 19.25
C LYS A 279 -8.25 14.05 19.68
N LEU A 280 -7.42 13.63 20.66
CA LEU A 280 -6.38 14.45 21.28
C LEU A 280 -5.02 14.35 20.60
N VAL A 281 -4.26 15.45 20.58
CA VAL A 281 -2.90 15.56 20.04
C VAL A 281 -1.88 14.82 20.92
N PRO A 282 -1.22 13.76 20.41
CA PRO A 282 -0.15 13.08 21.14
C PRO A 282 1.04 14.03 21.36
N PHE A 283 1.56 14.07 22.59
CA PHE A 283 2.62 14.98 23.06
C PHE A 283 2.29 16.48 23.05
N GLY A 284 1.04 16.86 22.74
CA GLY A 284 0.52 18.21 22.93
C GLY A 284 -0.54 18.29 24.02
N GLU A 285 -1.41 17.28 24.09
CA GLU A 285 -2.54 17.22 25.03
C GLU A 285 -2.45 16.04 25.99
N TYR A 286 -1.71 15.00 25.64
CA TYR A 286 -1.41 13.88 26.53
C TYR A 286 -0.07 13.23 26.14
N VAL A 287 0.55 12.47 27.04
CA VAL A 287 1.82 11.76 26.77
C VAL A 287 1.55 10.26 26.60
N PRO A 288 1.63 9.71 25.36
CA PRO A 288 1.54 8.28 25.12
C PRO A 288 2.53 7.51 26.00
N PHE A 289 2.05 6.53 26.76
CA PHE A 289 2.86 5.72 27.67
C PHE A 289 3.67 6.56 28.69
N ARG A 290 3.10 7.64 29.26
CA ARG A 290 3.75 8.56 30.22
C ARG A 290 4.66 7.87 31.24
N GLY A 291 4.21 6.78 31.87
CA GLY A 291 5.02 6.02 32.85
C GLY A 291 6.33 5.41 32.31
N ALA A 292 6.44 5.16 30.99
CA ALA A 292 7.64 4.66 30.33
C ALA A 292 8.48 5.77 29.66
N LEU A 293 7.88 6.94 29.37
CA LEU A 293 8.55 8.06 28.69
C LEU A 293 8.93 9.23 29.61
N GLY A 294 8.44 9.28 30.86
CA GLY A 294 8.67 10.38 31.81
C GLY A 294 10.12 10.60 32.27
N TRP A 295 11.10 9.87 31.72
CA TRP A 295 12.53 10.19 31.85
C TRP A 295 13.00 11.21 30.79
N ILE A 296 12.18 11.49 29.77
CA ILE A 296 12.43 12.47 28.71
C ILE A 296 11.87 13.81 29.16
N SER A 297 12.72 14.74 29.62
CA SER A 297 12.29 16.06 30.14
C SER A 297 11.48 16.94 29.18
N ALA A 298 11.30 16.53 27.92
CA ALA A 298 10.38 17.19 27.00
C ALA A 298 8.90 16.87 27.32
N THR A 299 8.60 15.73 27.95
CA THR A 299 7.22 15.37 28.34
C THR A 299 6.68 16.24 29.47
N ASP A 300 7.55 16.92 30.21
CA ASP A 300 7.19 17.83 31.30
C ASP A 300 6.49 19.11 30.79
N GLN A 301 6.52 19.37 29.47
CA GLN A 301 5.74 20.43 28.82
C GLN A 301 4.23 20.13 28.79
N VAL A 302 3.84 18.86 28.90
CA VAL A 302 2.45 18.43 29.06
C VAL A 302 2.25 18.05 30.53
N ALA A 303 1.97 19.05 31.36
CA ALA A 303 1.92 18.89 32.82
C ALA A 303 0.80 17.93 33.28
N VAL A 304 -0.38 18.05 32.69
CA VAL A 304 -1.57 17.21 32.94
C VAL A 304 -1.93 16.48 31.64
N ASP A 305 -2.35 15.22 31.73
CA ASP A 305 -2.93 14.51 30.57
C ASP A 305 -4.40 14.92 30.40
N ARG A 306 -4.78 15.31 29.19
CA ARG A 306 -6.18 15.52 28.82
C ARG A 306 -6.88 14.19 28.56
N THR A 307 -8.17 14.14 28.89
CA THR A 307 -9.06 12.99 28.65
C THR A 307 -9.93 13.25 27.41
N PRO A 308 -10.00 12.31 26.44
CA PRO A 308 -10.84 12.47 25.25
C PRO A 308 -12.33 12.38 25.61
N GLY A 309 -13.17 13.07 24.86
CA GLY A 309 -14.62 12.85 24.85
C GLY A 309 -14.98 11.44 24.38
N GLU A 310 -16.08 10.88 24.91
CA GLU A 310 -16.48 9.49 24.64
C GLU A 310 -17.07 9.29 23.23
N GLU A 311 -17.83 10.27 22.74
CA GLU A 311 -18.49 10.21 21.43
C GLU A 311 -18.57 11.57 20.74
N VAL A 312 -18.80 11.56 19.42
CA VAL A 312 -18.98 12.78 18.62
C VAL A 312 -20.40 13.31 18.82
N THR A 313 -20.54 14.45 19.50
CA THR A 313 -21.83 15.15 19.69
C THR A 313 -21.94 16.40 18.82
N LEU A 314 -23.08 17.11 18.91
CA LEU A 314 -23.35 18.37 18.22
C LEU A 314 -23.77 19.44 19.23
N ILE A 315 -23.35 20.69 19.02
CA ILE A 315 -23.82 21.83 19.81
C ILE A 315 -25.24 22.24 19.40
N SER A 316 -26.02 22.60 20.41
CA SER A 316 -27.42 22.98 20.37
C SER A 316 -27.59 24.39 20.94
N LEU A 317 -27.87 25.38 20.10
CA LEU A 317 -28.16 26.75 20.53
C LEU A 317 -29.61 27.11 20.18
N PRO A 318 -30.33 27.87 21.04
CA PRO A 318 -31.68 28.34 20.75
C PRO A 318 -31.76 29.06 19.39
N GLY A 319 -32.81 28.78 18.62
CA GLY A 319 -33.03 29.42 17.31
C GLY A 319 -32.06 29.06 16.18
N LEU A 320 -30.94 28.39 16.46
CA LEU A 320 -29.91 27.99 15.48
C LEU A 320 -30.05 26.52 15.07
N PRO A 321 -29.60 26.13 13.86
CA PRO A 321 -29.43 24.72 13.51
C PRO A 321 -28.30 24.10 14.34
N LYS A 322 -28.30 22.75 14.47
CA LYS A 322 -27.23 22.03 15.16
C LYS A 322 -25.86 22.33 14.54
N ILE A 323 -24.84 22.50 15.36
CA ILE A 323 -23.48 22.87 14.94
C ILE A 323 -22.54 21.71 15.22
N GLY A 324 -21.81 21.25 14.20
CA GLY A 324 -20.67 20.36 14.39
C GLY A 324 -19.43 21.18 14.67
N THR A 325 -18.71 20.92 15.77
CA THR A 325 -17.61 21.78 16.21
C THR A 325 -16.29 21.01 16.43
N PRO A 326 -15.68 20.46 15.36
CA PRO A 326 -14.44 19.70 15.50
C PRO A 326 -13.32 20.65 15.96
N ILE A 327 -12.63 20.28 17.03
CA ILE A 327 -11.67 21.18 17.69
C ILE A 327 -10.29 21.00 17.04
N CYS A 328 -9.73 22.09 16.54
CA CYS A 328 -8.37 22.14 16.00
C CYS A 328 -8.15 21.05 14.93
N TYR A 329 -7.13 20.22 15.10
CA TYR A 329 -6.75 19.18 14.16
C TYR A 329 -7.76 18.02 14.01
N GLU A 330 -8.88 18.01 14.73
CA GLU A 330 -9.94 17.01 14.52
C GLU A 330 -10.48 17.01 13.08
N ASN A 331 -10.52 18.18 12.44
CA ASN A 331 -10.85 18.37 11.02
C ASN A 331 -9.87 17.65 10.04
N SER A 332 -8.76 17.12 10.55
CA SER A 332 -7.79 16.31 9.80
C SER A 332 -8.24 14.86 9.67
N PHE A 333 -9.25 14.43 10.45
CA PHE A 333 -9.82 13.08 10.43
C PHE A 333 -11.18 13.12 9.73
N PRO A 334 -11.29 12.71 8.45
CA PRO A 334 -12.51 12.88 7.66
C PRO A 334 -13.77 12.25 8.27
N SER A 335 -13.59 11.25 9.13
CA SER A 335 -14.65 10.59 9.88
C SER A 335 -15.37 11.49 10.90
N ILE A 336 -14.70 12.48 11.51
CA ILE A 336 -15.30 13.31 12.59
C ILE A 336 -16.32 14.28 11.99
N ASP A 337 -15.93 15.13 11.03
CA ASP A 337 -16.84 16.05 10.34
C ASP A 337 -17.97 15.30 9.62
N ARG A 338 -17.66 14.12 9.06
CA ARG A 338 -18.66 13.25 8.43
C ARG A 338 -19.70 12.79 9.45
N GLU A 339 -19.26 12.39 10.63
CA GLU A 339 -20.14 11.92 11.69
C GLU A 339 -21.01 13.04 12.24
N MET A 340 -20.44 14.23 12.48
CA MET A 340 -21.21 15.42 12.83
C MET A 340 -22.27 15.75 11.77
N THR A 341 -21.90 15.70 10.49
CA THR A 341 -22.84 15.90 9.36
C THR A 341 -23.90 14.79 9.29
N ARG A 342 -23.55 13.54 9.64
CA ARG A 342 -24.48 12.40 9.73
C ARG A 342 -25.50 12.61 10.84
N LEU A 343 -25.06 13.09 12.00
CA LEU A 343 -25.89 13.41 13.17
C LEU A 343 -26.81 14.62 12.94
N GLY A 344 -26.53 15.45 11.93
CA GLY A 344 -27.41 16.54 11.51
C GLY A 344 -26.83 17.95 11.66
N ALA A 345 -25.50 18.10 11.78
CA ALA A 345 -24.86 19.41 11.74
C ALA A 345 -25.30 20.20 10.49
N GLY A 346 -25.88 21.38 10.70
CA GLY A 346 -26.31 22.29 9.63
C GLY A 346 -25.18 23.14 9.08
N ILE A 347 -24.18 23.43 9.93
CA ILE A 347 -22.90 24.08 9.62
C ILE A 347 -21.78 23.40 10.42
N LEU A 348 -20.52 23.64 10.05
CA LEU A 348 -19.36 23.21 10.81
C LEU A 348 -18.56 24.43 11.31
N VAL A 349 -18.14 24.41 12.58
CA VAL A 349 -17.37 25.49 13.23
C VAL A 349 -16.10 24.88 13.80
N VAL A 350 -14.97 25.07 13.13
CA VAL A 350 -13.66 24.61 13.60
C VAL A 350 -13.05 25.70 14.48
N VAL A 351 -13.00 25.48 15.80
CA VAL A 351 -12.29 26.37 16.75
C VAL A 351 -10.83 25.94 16.85
N ILE A 352 -9.88 26.88 16.74
CA ILE A 352 -8.47 26.55 16.45
C ILE A 352 -7.47 27.40 17.23
N ASN A 353 -6.40 26.77 17.73
CA ASN A 353 -5.16 27.43 18.11
C ASN A 353 -4.02 26.90 17.23
N ASN A 354 -3.33 27.79 16.52
CA ASN A 354 -2.17 27.43 15.68
C ASN A 354 -0.88 28.12 16.14
N ALA A 355 -0.80 28.58 17.40
CA ALA A 355 0.40 29.21 17.94
C ALA A 355 1.63 28.28 17.83
N SER A 356 1.43 26.98 18.10
CA SER A 356 2.45 25.92 17.98
C SER A 356 2.91 25.64 16.54
N TYR A 357 2.21 26.15 15.53
CA TYR A 357 2.60 26.05 14.12
C TYR A 357 3.51 27.22 13.68
N GLU A 358 3.68 28.23 14.53
CA GLU A 358 4.42 29.46 14.27
C GLU A 358 4.05 30.11 12.91
N ARG A 359 4.99 30.86 12.32
CA ARG A 359 4.85 31.46 10.98
C ARG A 359 5.32 30.47 9.90
N THR A 360 4.73 29.28 9.88
CA THR A 360 5.00 28.20 8.89
C THR A 360 3.78 27.92 8.00
N ALA A 361 3.96 27.06 6.99
CA ALA A 361 2.89 26.62 6.10
C ALA A 361 1.89 25.63 6.74
N ALA A 362 2.08 25.22 8.00
CA ALA A 362 1.19 24.24 8.65
C ALA A 362 -0.24 24.77 8.82
N SER A 363 -0.42 26.06 9.16
CA SER A 363 -1.76 26.66 9.25
C SER A 363 -2.45 26.79 7.88
N GLU A 364 -1.69 27.01 6.79
CA GLU A 364 -2.23 26.96 5.42
C GLU A 364 -2.68 25.53 5.06
N GLN A 365 -1.92 24.51 5.47
CA GLN A 365 -2.31 23.10 5.30
C GLN A 365 -3.55 22.74 6.11
N HIS A 366 -3.67 23.28 7.33
CA HIS A 366 -4.84 23.11 8.19
C HIS A 366 -6.09 23.77 7.58
N LEU A 367 -5.96 24.96 7.00
CA LEU A 367 -7.03 25.58 6.21
C LEU A 367 -7.44 24.73 5.00
N LEU A 368 -6.49 24.13 4.29
CA LEU A 368 -6.80 23.20 3.19
C LEU A 368 -7.61 21.98 3.65
N MET A 369 -7.39 21.50 4.88
CA MET A 369 -8.20 20.43 5.47
C MET A 369 -9.64 20.88 5.68
N SER A 370 -9.89 22.03 6.33
CA SER A 370 -11.24 22.60 6.47
C SER A 370 -11.94 22.84 5.12
N ARG A 371 -11.20 23.29 4.09
CA ARG A 371 -11.75 23.45 2.73
C ARG A 371 -12.19 22.11 2.12
N LEU A 372 -11.48 21.04 2.40
CA LEU A 372 -11.86 19.69 1.99
C LEU A 372 -13.05 19.17 2.83
N ARG A 373 -13.09 19.43 4.15
CA ARG A 373 -14.24 19.08 5.02
C ARG A 373 -15.54 19.70 4.52
N ALA A 374 -15.51 20.98 4.11
CA ALA A 374 -16.64 21.71 3.55
C ALA A 374 -17.20 21.01 2.30
N ALA A 375 -16.35 20.79 1.30
CA ALA A 375 -16.71 20.18 0.02
C ALA A 375 -17.11 18.69 0.13
N GLU A 376 -16.55 17.95 1.09
CA GLU A 376 -16.91 16.55 1.33
C GLU A 376 -18.28 16.41 1.99
N ASN A 377 -18.66 17.33 2.88
CA ASN A 377 -19.91 17.26 3.63
C ASN A 377 -21.03 18.15 3.05
N GLY A 378 -20.74 19.03 2.10
CA GLY A 378 -21.71 19.99 1.58
C GLY A 378 -22.17 20.95 2.67
N ARG A 379 -21.20 21.47 3.44
CA ARG A 379 -21.42 22.35 4.59
C ARG A 379 -20.52 23.56 4.49
N TRP A 380 -21.05 24.71 4.87
CA TRP A 380 -20.20 25.83 5.21
C TRP A 380 -19.33 25.48 6.41
N VAL A 381 -18.08 25.93 6.36
CA VAL A 381 -17.12 25.79 7.46
C VAL A 381 -16.68 27.18 7.92
N VAL A 382 -16.89 27.46 9.20
CA VAL A 382 -16.29 28.59 9.92
C VAL A 382 -14.99 28.08 10.53
N HIS A 383 -13.85 28.54 10.04
CA HIS A 383 -12.52 28.16 10.53
C HIS A 383 -12.02 29.33 11.38
N ALA A 384 -12.21 29.27 12.69
CA ALA A 384 -11.99 30.40 13.61
C ALA A 384 -10.77 30.14 14.50
N ALA A 385 -9.73 30.95 14.34
CA ALA A 385 -8.47 30.78 15.03
C ALA A 385 -8.14 31.94 15.97
N VAL A 386 -7.61 31.65 17.16
CA VAL A 386 -7.12 32.68 18.10
C VAL A 386 -5.84 33.34 17.57
N SER A 387 -4.93 32.52 17.04
CA SER A 387 -3.57 32.87 16.61
C SER A 387 -3.26 32.51 15.14
N GLY A 388 -4.10 31.67 14.53
CA GLY A 388 -3.91 31.07 13.22
C GLY A 388 -4.43 31.91 12.05
N ILE A 389 -4.78 31.23 10.97
CA ILE A 389 -5.58 31.82 9.89
C ILE A 389 -7.04 31.64 10.29
N SER A 390 -7.85 32.71 10.24
CA SER A 390 -9.32 32.58 10.28
C SER A 390 -9.89 32.67 8.87
N ALA A 391 -10.95 31.91 8.57
CA ALA A 391 -11.58 31.86 7.25
C ALA A 391 -13.06 31.44 7.30
N PHE A 392 -13.86 32.02 6.41
CA PHE A 392 -15.18 31.49 6.05
C PHE A 392 -15.08 30.72 4.73
N ILE A 393 -15.67 29.53 4.69
CA ILE A 393 -15.54 28.59 3.58
C ILE A 393 -16.94 28.14 3.14
N ASP A 394 -17.24 28.27 1.84
CA ASP A 394 -18.51 27.81 1.26
C ASP A 394 -18.60 26.27 1.18
N GLU A 395 -19.79 25.75 0.91
CA GLU A 395 -20.05 24.31 0.80
C GLU A 395 -19.32 23.59 -0.36
N HIS A 396 -18.60 24.35 -1.20
CA HIS A 396 -17.75 23.85 -2.29
C HIS A 396 -16.25 23.93 -1.96
N GLY A 397 -15.86 24.38 -0.76
CA GLY A 397 -14.47 24.53 -0.32
C GLY A 397 -13.78 25.80 -0.85
N ARG A 398 -14.53 26.82 -1.27
CA ARG A 398 -13.99 28.15 -1.62
C ARG A 398 -13.90 29.01 -0.36
N VAL A 399 -12.77 29.69 -0.20
CA VAL A 399 -12.61 30.71 0.84
C VAL A 399 -13.36 31.96 0.39
N VAL A 400 -14.30 32.43 1.23
CA VAL A 400 -15.14 33.61 0.98
C VAL A 400 -14.50 34.85 1.59
N ASP A 401 -14.01 34.73 2.82
CA ASP A 401 -13.17 35.73 3.49
C ASP A 401 -12.11 35.02 4.35
N SER A 402 -10.96 35.67 4.58
CA SER A 402 -9.86 35.13 5.41
C SER A 402 -8.94 36.21 5.99
N ARG A 403 -8.33 35.95 7.15
CA ARG A 403 -7.35 36.83 7.81
C ARG A 403 -6.04 36.08 8.11
N GLY A 404 -4.94 36.81 8.13
CA GLY A 404 -3.59 36.25 8.23
C GLY A 404 -3.24 35.73 9.62
N LEU A 405 -2.10 35.04 9.71
CA LEU A 405 -1.50 34.59 10.97
C LEU A 405 -1.21 35.78 11.90
N PHE A 406 -1.67 35.68 13.15
CA PHE A 406 -1.48 36.71 14.18
C PHE A 406 -2.05 38.09 13.78
N GLU A 407 -3.06 38.13 12.89
CA GLU A 407 -3.73 39.37 12.47
C GLU A 407 -5.03 39.59 13.29
N PRO A 408 -5.13 40.59 14.17
CA PRO A 408 -6.30 40.72 15.04
C PRO A 408 -7.54 41.19 14.24
N ALA A 409 -8.50 40.30 13.99
CA ALA A 409 -9.66 40.57 13.14
C ALA A 409 -11.02 40.20 13.76
N THR A 410 -12.05 40.98 13.41
CA THR A 410 -13.46 40.57 13.53
C THR A 410 -13.92 40.29 12.10
N MET A 411 -14.20 39.03 11.78
CA MET A 411 -14.74 38.64 10.49
C MET A 411 -16.23 38.38 10.64
N ARG A 412 -17.05 38.75 9.66
CA ARG A 412 -18.52 38.52 9.69
C ARG A 412 -19.03 38.14 8.31
N THR A 413 -19.91 37.15 8.22
CA THR A 413 -20.58 36.78 6.96
C THR A 413 -21.89 36.04 7.19
N MET A 414 -22.77 36.06 6.18
CA MET A 414 -23.94 35.19 6.13
C MET A 414 -23.53 33.78 5.74
N VAL A 415 -23.69 32.84 6.67
CA VAL A 415 -23.42 31.40 6.50
C VAL A 415 -24.73 30.67 6.23
N ARG A 416 -24.81 29.85 5.18
CA ARG A 416 -26.01 29.04 4.90
C ARG A 416 -25.89 27.64 5.50
N SER A 417 -26.89 27.28 6.29
CA SER A 417 -27.07 25.91 6.78
C SER A 417 -27.57 24.97 5.68
N SER A 418 -27.37 23.66 5.85
CA SER A 418 -27.97 22.63 5.00
C SER A 418 -28.18 21.33 5.78
N ASP A 419 -29.24 20.59 5.48
CA ASP A 419 -29.48 19.23 5.97
C ASP A 419 -29.06 18.15 4.95
N ARG A 420 -28.87 18.54 3.69
CA ARG A 420 -28.58 17.66 2.54
C ARG A 420 -27.32 16.84 2.78
N ARG A 421 -27.36 15.54 2.48
CA ARG A 421 -26.20 14.63 2.62
C ARG A 421 -25.54 14.35 1.27
N THR A 422 -24.24 14.60 1.15
CA THR A 422 -23.43 14.28 -0.05
C THR A 422 -23.27 12.76 -0.22
N PRO A 423 -22.79 12.27 -1.38
CA PRO A 423 -22.41 10.86 -1.52
C PRO A 423 -21.32 10.41 -0.54
N TYR A 424 -20.43 11.31 -0.10
CA TYR A 424 -19.42 10.96 0.91
C TYR A 424 -20.03 10.78 2.30
N THR A 425 -20.92 11.68 2.73
CA THR A 425 -21.64 11.53 4.01
C THR A 425 -22.52 10.27 4.04
N ARG A 426 -23.01 9.80 2.88
CA ARG A 426 -23.82 8.57 2.76
C ARG A 426 -23.00 7.27 2.72
N LEU A 427 -21.90 7.24 1.95
CA LEU A 427 -21.13 6.03 1.69
C LEU A 427 -19.88 5.89 2.56
N GLY A 428 -19.41 6.99 3.15
CA GLY A 428 -18.16 7.05 3.89
C GLY A 428 -16.96 6.50 3.11
N ASP A 429 -16.11 5.74 3.81
CA ASP A 429 -14.86 5.21 3.27
C ASP A 429 -15.03 3.85 2.58
N TRP A 430 -16.26 3.35 2.40
CA TRP A 430 -16.51 2.10 1.68
C TRP A 430 -16.04 2.13 0.23
N VAL A 431 -16.04 3.30 -0.41
CA VAL A 431 -15.58 3.46 -1.80
C VAL A 431 -14.06 3.19 -1.93
N PRO A 432 -13.15 3.85 -1.19
CA PRO A 432 -11.73 3.50 -1.23
C PRO A 432 -11.46 2.06 -0.76
N TRP A 433 -12.13 1.56 0.29
CA TRP A 433 -11.94 0.17 0.74
C TRP A 433 -12.35 -0.86 -0.32
N GLY A 434 -13.55 -0.74 -0.91
CA GLY A 434 -14.00 -1.62 -1.98
C GLY A 434 -13.10 -1.56 -3.22
N SER A 435 -12.52 -0.38 -3.49
CA SER A 435 -11.56 -0.22 -4.59
C SER A 435 -10.22 -0.89 -4.32
N ILE A 436 -9.70 -0.84 -3.07
CA ILE A 436 -8.52 -1.61 -2.66
C ILE A 436 -8.78 -3.10 -2.79
N VAL A 437 -9.91 -3.60 -2.27
CA VAL A 437 -10.32 -5.00 -2.37
C VAL A 437 -10.39 -5.45 -3.83
N LEU A 438 -10.96 -4.63 -4.72
CA LEU A 438 -11.08 -4.96 -6.14
C LEU A 438 -9.72 -4.94 -6.86
N VAL A 439 -8.83 -3.99 -6.56
CA VAL A 439 -7.45 -3.98 -7.11
C VAL A 439 -6.66 -5.20 -6.63
N VAL A 440 -6.72 -5.53 -5.33
CA VAL A 440 -6.08 -6.73 -4.77
C VAL A 440 -6.66 -8.00 -5.37
N GLY A 441 -7.99 -8.08 -5.52
CA GLY A 441 -8.69 -9.20 -6.16
C GLY A 441 -8.28 -9.37 -7.62
N LEU A 442 -8.25 -8.28 -8.41
CA LEU A 442 -7.74 -8.30 -9.78
C LEU A 442 -6.29 -8.78 -9.83
N ILE A 443 -5.38 -8.24 -8.99
CA ILE A 443 -3.98 -8.71 -8.92
C ILE A 443 -3.89 -10.19 -8.54
N ALA A 444 -4.72 -10.64 -7.60
CA ALA A 444 -4.77 -12.03 -7.14
C ALA A 444 -5.35 -12.99 -8.19
N LEU A 445 -6.18 -12.53 -9.14
CA LEU A 445 -6.70 -13.37 -10.21
C LEU A 445 -5.57 -13.79 -11.19
N PRO A 446 -5.56 -15.05 -11.64
CA PRO A 446 -4.55 -15.54 -12.59
C PRO A 446 -4.68 -14.83 -13.93
N ARG A 447 -3.58 -14.69 -14.66
CA ARG A 447 -3.63 -14.29 -16.07
C ARG A 447 -3.95 -15.54 -16.90
N GLY A 448 -4.97 -15.48 -17.76
CA GLY A 448 -5.39 -16.61 -18.60
C GLY A 448 -4.33 -17.02 -19.63
N ARG A 449 -4.56 -18.14 -20.34
CA ARG A 449 -3.67 -18.71 -21.38
C ARG A 449 -3.08 -17.60 -22.27
N ARG A 450 -1.76 -17.39 -22.18
CA ARG A 450 -1.03 -16.32 -22.90
C ARG A 450 -0.60 -16.72 -24.31
N ARG A 451 -0.54 -18.02 -24.62
CA ARG A 451 -0.28 -18.57 -25.95
C ARG A 451 -1.35 -19.62 -26.29
N PRO A 452 -1.78 -19.74 -27.56
CA PRO A 452 -2.43 -20.95 -28.06
C PRO A 452 -1.49 -22.15 -27.79
N ALA A 453 -2.05 -23.31 -27.47
CA ALA A 453 -1.23 -24.50 -27.35
C ALA A 453 -0.69 -24.88 -28.74
N SER A 454 0.60 -25.20 -28.83
CA SER A 454 1.15 -25.83 -30.05
C SER A 454 0.54 -27.22 -30.22
N ASP A 455 0.22 -27.57 -31.46
CA ASP A 455 -0.10 -28.95 -31.85
C ASP A 455 1.24 -29.69 -32.02
N PRO A 456 1.50 -30.79 -31.30
CA PRO A 456 2.72 -31.56 -31.51
C PRO A 456 2.63 -32.28 -32.86
N GLY A 457 3.74 -32.32 -33.61
CA GLY A 457 3.78 -33.03 -34.89
C GLY A 457 3.46 -34.53 -34.75
N PRO A 458 3.25 -35.26 -35.86
CA PRO A 458 3.09 -36.71 -35.80
C PRO A 458 4.32 -37.36 -35.15
N LEU A 459 4.11 -38.38 -34.31
CA LEU A 459 5.17 -39.28 -33.86
C LEU A 459 5.64 -40.17 -35.03
N PRO A 460 6.88 -40.67 -35.02
CA PRO A 460 7.35 -41.60 -36.05
C PRO A 460 6.61 -42.95 -35.99
N GLU A 461 6.48 -43.61 -37.14
CA GLU A 461 5.76 -44.88 -37.31
C GLU A 461 6.21 -45.98 -36.32
N ARG A 462 7.49 -45.99 -35.95
CA ARG A 462 8.03 -46.73 -34.81
C ARG A 462 8.45 -45.74 -33.75
N THR A 463 7.56 -45.51 -32.79
CA THR A 463 7.79 -44.62 -31.64
C THR A 463 8.59 -45.35 -30.57
N ARG A 464 9.83 -44.95 -30.33
CA ARG A 464 10.67 -45.50 -29.25
C ARG A 464 10.28 -44.88 -27.91
N THR A 465 9.85 -45.72 -26.96
CA THR A 465 9.43 -45.28 -25.63
C THR A 465 10.42 -45.74 -24.55
N LEU A 466 10.83 -44.85 -23.66
CA LEU A 466 11.60 -45.20 -22.45
C LEU A 466 10.73 -45.04 -21.20
N VAL A 467 10.47 -46.12 -20.47
CA VAL A 467 9.81 -46.07 -19.16
C VAL A 467 10.86 -45.94 -18.05
N ILE A 468 10.81 -44.84 -17.31
CA ILE A 468 11.74 -44.51 -16.23
C ILE A 468 11.09 -44.89 -14.91
N LEU A 469 11.73 -45.79 -14.17
CA LEU A 469 11.25 -46.36 -12.90
C LEU A 469 12.22 -46.03 -11.76
N PRO A 470 11.97 -45.00 -10.94
CA PRO A 470 12.75 -44.77 -9.72
C PRO A 470 12.47 -45.85 -8.68
N THR A 471 13.51 -46.39 -8.05
CA THR A 471 13.37 -47.39 -6.98
C THR A 471 14.13 -47.01 -5.70
N TYR A 472 13.48 -47.22 -4.56
CA TYR A 472 14.14 -47.25 -3.25
C TYR A 472 13.32 -48.10 -2.27
N ASN A 473 13.82 -49.32 -2.00
CA ASN A 473 13.14 -50.39 -1.26
C ASN A 473 11.82 -50.86 -1.91
N GLU A 474 11.87 -51.27 -3.17
CA GLU A 474 10.70 -51.71 -3.96
C GLU A 474 10.82 -53.20 -4.38
N ARG A 475 11.60 -54.01 -3.65
CA ARG A 475 11.84 -55.44 -3.97
C ARG A 475 10.58 -56.26 -4.13
N ALA A 476 9.54 -55.93 -3.36
CA ALA A 476 8.26 -56.64 -3.37
C ALA A 476 7.42 -56.38 -4.63
N THR A 477 7.68 -55.30 -5.37
CA THR A 477 6.84 -54.83 -6.48
C THR A 477 7.57 -54.80 -7.83
N ILE A 478 8.88 -54.56 -7.84
CA ILE A 478 9.64 -54.27 -9.07
C ILE A 478 9.51 -55.37 -10.14
N ALA A 479 9.57 -56.65 -9.76
CA ALA A 479 9.42 -57.76 -10.71
C ALA A 479 8.04 -57.73 -11.39
N THR A 480 6.98 -57.53 -10.62
CA THR A 480 5.60 -57.44 -11.12
C THR A 480 5.38 -56.21 -12.00
N VAL A 481 6.05 -55.09 -11.71
CA VAL A 481 6.04 -53.89 -12.57
C VAL A 481 6.70 -54.20 -13.92
N LEU A 482 7.88 -54.83 -13.91
CA LEU A 482 8.61 -55.20 -15.13
C LEU A 482 7.83 -56.20 -15.97
N ASP A 483 7.33 -57.29 -15.39
CA ASP A 483 6.50 -58.28 -16.09
C ASP A 483 5.21 -57.67 -16.65
N GLY A 484 4.58 -56.77 -15.90
CA GLY A 484 3.40 -56.03 -16.35
C GLY A 484 3.69 -55.09 -17.53
N LEU A 485 4.87 -54.47 -17.56
CA LEU A 485 5.31 -53.62 -18.68
C LEU A 485 5.60 -54.47 -19.92
N THR A 486 6.35 -55.56 -19.79
CA THR A 486 6.57 -56.53 -20.89
C THR A 486 5.23 -57.06 -21.44
N ALA A 487 4.27 -57.36 -20.57
CA ALA A 487 2.95 -57.86 -20.95
C ALA A 487 2.06 -56.84 -21.70
N THR A 488 2.44 -55.55 -21.77
CA THR A 488 1.71 -54.57 -22.60
C THR A 488 1.87 -54.82 -24.10
N GLY A 489 2.94 -55.52 -24.51
CA GLY A 489 3.28 -55.75 -25.92
C GLY A 489 3.70 -54.49 -26.70
N ALA A 490 3.95 -53.37 -26.01
CA ALA A 490 4.44 -52.13 -26.62
C ALA A 490 5.96 -52.19 -26.84
N ASP A 491 6.44 -51.53 -27.90
CA ASP A 491 7.87 -51.37 -28.21
C ASP A 491 8.46 -50.31 -27.25
N LEU A 492 8.96 -50.79 -26.10
CA LEU A 492 9.50 -49.95 -25.03
C LEU A 492 10.78 -50.53 -24.44
N ASP A 493 11.63 -49.63 -23.97
CA ASP A 493 12.74 -49.94 -23.06
C ASP A 493 12.37 -49.48 -21.64
N VAL A 494 12.91 -50.14 -20.62
CA VAL A 494 12.73 -49.77 -19.21
C VAL A 494 14.07 -49.38 -18.61
N LEU A 495 14.14 -48.20 -17.99
CA LEU A 495 15.29 -47.73 -17.23
C LEU A 495 14.92 -47.62 -15.75
N VAL A 496 15.40 -48.56 -14.95
CA VAL A 496 15.29 -48.49 -13.49
C VAL A 496 16.42 -47.65 -12.94
N VAL A 497 16.08 -46.63 -12.13
CA VAL A 497 17.04 -45.76 -11.46
C VAL A 497 16.97 -46.03 -9.96
N ASP A 498 17.90 -46.83 -9.47
CA ASP A 498 17.90 -47.31 -8.09
C ASP A 498 18.73 -46.40 -7.16
N ASP A 499 18.08 -45.85 -6.14
CA ASP A 499 18.64 -44.91 -5.16
C ASP A 499 19.46 -45.62 -4.05
N GLY A 500 20.06 -46.77 -4.38
CA GLY A 500 20.87 -47.60 -3.48
C GLY A 500 20.03 -48.40 -2.50
N SER A 501 19.12 -49.23 -3.02
CA SER A 501 18.15 -50.02 -2.24
C SER A 501 18.80 -51.15 -1.42
N PRO A 502 18.84 -51.07 -0.07
CA PRO A 502 19.42 -52.11 0.78
C PRO A 502 18.60 -53.42 0.84
N ASP A 503 17.35 -53.44 0.37
CA ASP A 503 16.50 -54.63 0.40
C ASP A 503 16.82 -55.66 -0.70
N GLY A 504 17.64 -55.30 -1.70
CA GLY A 504 17.95 -56.12 -2.86
C GLY A 504 17.14 -55.79 -4.13
N THR A 505 16.41 -54.66 -4.18
CA THR A 505 15.70 -54.21 -5.40
C THR A 505 16.61 -54.21 -6.63
N GLY A 506 17.78 -53.57 -6.55
CA GLY A 506 18.75 -53.51 -7.65
C GLY A 506 19.29 -54.87 -8.11
N GLN A 507 19.32 -55.88 -7.23
CA GLN A 507 19.73 -57.25 -7.62
C GLN A 507 18.72 -57.87 -8.58
N ILE A 508 17.42 -57.81 -8.27
CA ILE A 508 16.35 -58.35 -9.14
C ILE A 508 16.38 -57.70 -10.52
N VAL A 509 16.60 -56.38 -10.56
CA VAL A 509 16.67 -55.66 -11.83
C VAL A 509 17.93 -56.04 -12.62
N ARG A 510 19.06 -56.24 -11.96
CA ARG A 510 20.30 -56.71 -12.62
C ARG A 510 20.09 -58.08 -13.26
N GLU A 511 19.54 -59.04 -12.50
CA GLU A 511 19.21 -60.38 -12.98
C GLU A 511 18.21 -60.33 -14.16
N ARG A 512 17.23 -59.40 -14.15
CA ARG A 512 16.35 -59.18 -15.30
C ARG A 512 17.08 -58.54 -16.49
N SER A 513 17.98 -57.57 -16.29
CA SER A 513 18.75 -56.94 -17.39
C SER A 513 19.73 -57.89 -18.10
N GLU A 514 20.13 -58.99 -17.43
CA GLU A 514 20.93 -60.06 -18.03
C GLU A 514 20.11 -60.98 -18.95
N THR A 515 18.78 -61.02 -18.76
CA THR A 515 17.85 -61.89 -19.50
C THR A 515 16.94 -61.14 -20.48
N ASP A 516 16.76 -59.84 -20.29
CA ASP A 516 15.90 -58.95 -21.08
C ASP A 516 16.67 -57.65 -21.43
N PRO A 517 17.15 -57.49 -22.67
CA PRO A 517 17.99 -56.34 -23.07
C PRO A 517 17.22 -55.00 -23.07
N HIS A 518 15.89 -55.04 -23.01
CA HIS A 518 15.07 -53.84 -22.89
C HIS A 518 15.07 -53.28 -21.45
N VAL A 519 15.41 -54.09 -20.45
CA VAL A 519 15.49 -53.67 -19.04
C VAL A 519 16.91 -53.26 -18.70
N ARG A 520 17.09 -52.03 -18.21
CA ARG A 520 18.38 -51.43 -17.89
C ARG A 520 18.38 -50.84 -16.49
N LEU A 521 19.51 -50.96 -15.80
CA LEU A 521 19.69 -50.52 -14.40
C LEU A 521 20.73 -49.39 -14.32
N VAL A 522 20.40 -48.33 -13.58
CA VAL A 522 21.34 -47.30 -13.13
C VAL A 522 21.31 -47.26 -11.60
N GLU A 523 22.38 -47.76 -10.98
CA GLU A 523 22.54 -47.71 -9.52
C GLU A 523 23.22 -46.40 -9.08
N ARG A 524 22.71 -45.81 -8.01
CA ARG A 524 23.21 -44.56 -7.43
C ARG A 524 23.74 -44.82 -6.02
N SER A 525 24.71 -44.04 -5.58
CA SER A 525 25.40 -44.22 -4.30
C SER A 525 24.55 -43.96 -3.05
N GLY A 526 23.32 -43.48 -3.20
CA GLY A 526 22.36 -43.34 -2.11
C GLY A 526 21.20 -42.40 -2.45
N LYS A 527 20.19 -42.43 -1.57
CA LYS A 527 18.92 -41.74 -1.75
C LYS A 527 19.07 -40.22 -1.94
N SER A 528 18.77 -39.75 -3.14
CA SER A 528 19.06 -38.40 -3.63
C SER A 528 17.82 -37.58 -4.02
N GLY A 529 16.62 -38.16 -3.91
CA GLY A 529 15.34 -37.47 -4.14
C GLY A 529 14.72 -37.80 -5.49
N LEU A 530 13.38 -37.78 -5.56
CA LEU A 530 12.60 -38.33 -6.68
C LEU A 530 12.88 -37.57 -7.99
N ALA A 531 12.89 -36.24 -7.93
CA ALA A 531 13.19 -35.39 -9.08
C ALA A 531 14.59 -35.67 -9.67
N SER A 532 15.56 -36.04 -8.83
CA SER A 532 16.92 -36.34 -9.29
C SER A 532 17.02 -37.70 -10.01
N ALA A 533 16.19 -38.68 -9.65
CA ALA A 533 16.13 -39.97 -10.34
C ALA A 533 15.49 -39.81 -11.72
N TYR A 534 14.38 -39.06 -11.80
CA TYR A 534 13.75 -38.74 -13.08
C TYR A 534 14.64 -37.86 -13.97
N ALA A 535 15.40 -36.90 -13.42
CA ALA A 535 16.35 -36.11 -14.21
C ALA A 535 17.38 -36.99 -14.95
N VAL A 536 17.97 -37.98 -14.27
CA VAL A 536 18.89 -38.96 -14.90
C VAL A 536 18.19 -39.73 -16.03
N GLY A 537 16.95 -40.17 -15.80
CA GLY A 537 16.18 -40.88 -16.82
C GLY A 537 15.79 -40.01 -18.02
N PHE A 538 15.44 -38.75 -17.79
CA PHE A 538 15.11 -37.77 -18.84
C PHE A 538 16.34 -37.42 -19.68
N GLU A 539 17.49 -37.17 -19.06
CA GLU A 539 18.77 -36.98 -19.76
C GLU A 539 19.12 -38.21 -20.62
N ARG A 540 18.84 -39.43 -20.14
CA ARG A 540 19.02 -40.66 -20.90
C ARG A 540 18.06 -40.76 -22.10
N ALA A 541 16.77 -40.49 -21.88
CA ALA A 541 15.75 -40.50 -22.93
C ALA A 541 16.10 -39.53 -24.08
N ILE A 542 16.57 -38.33 -23.74
CA ILE A 542 17.00 -37.31 -24.68
C ILE A 542 18.26 -37.74 -25.43
N SER A 543 19.32 -38.11 -24.70
CA SER A 543 20.64 -38.42 -25.30
C SER A 543 20.67 -39.69 -26.15
N GLU A 544 19.79 -40.66 -25.87
CA GLU A 544 19.65 -41.89 -26.68
C GLU A 544 18.56 -41.80 -27.77
N GLY A 545 17.97 -40.61 -27.97
CA GLY A 545 17.02 -40.35 -29.05
C GLY A 545 15.74 -41.19 -28.98
N TYR A 546 15.12 -41.26 -27.79
CA TYR A 546 13.75 -41.75 -27.66
C TYR A 546 12.75 -40.70 -28.15
N ASP A 547 11.55 -41.12 -28.53
CA ASP A 547 10.47 -40.22 -28.94
C ASP A 547 9.59 -39.84 -27.74
N LEU A 548 9.37 -40.82 -26.85
CA LEU A 548 8.60 -40.67 -25.62
C LEU A 548 9.43 -41.07 -24.40
N ALA A 549 9.42 -40.23 -23.37
CA ALA A 549 9.87 -40.56 -22.02
C ALA A 549 8.65 -40.71 -21.11
N VAL A 550 8.52 -41.85 -20.45
CA VAL A 550 7.44 -42.14 -19.51
C VAL A 550 8.00 -42.14 -18.10
N GLU A 551 7.35 -41.41 -17.21
CA GLU A 551 7.62 -41.39 -15.78
C GLU A 551 6.54 -42.23 -15.09
N MET A 552 6.93 -43.16 -14.21
CA MET A 552 6.03 -44.10 -13.55
C MET A 552 6.62 -44.59 -12.21
N ASP A 553 5.81 -44.59 -11.15
CA ASP A 553 6.23 -45.10 -9.83
C ASP A 553 6.28 -46.65 -9.80
N SER A 554 7.31 -47.19 -9.15
CA SER A 554 7.61 -48.63 -9.07
C SER A 554 6.81 -49.42 -8.00
N ASP A 555 5.81 -48.80 -7.35
CA ASP A 555 5.10 -49.35 -6.18
C ASP A 555 3.71 -49.95 -6.49
N LEU A 556 3.39 -50.14 -7.77
CA LEU A 556 2.08 -50.58 -8.31
C LEU A 556 0.89 -49.65 -8.00
N SER A 557 1.10 -48.44 -7.43
CA SER A 557 0.04 -47.42 -7.35
C SER A 557 -0.41 -46.97 -8.75
N HIS A 558 0.50 -47.04 -9.73
CA HIS A 558 0.26 -46.92 -11.16
C HIS A 558 0.36 -48.30 -11.81
N ARG A 559 -0.58 -48.64 -12.69
CA ARG A 559 -0.69 -49.98 -13.28
C ARG A 559 -0.06 -50.03 -14.68
N PRO A 560 0.84 -50.99 -14.98
CA PRO A 560 1.41 -51.14 -16.33
C PRO A 560 0.38 -51.28 -17.45
N ASP A 561 -0.76 -51.95 -17.19
CA ASP A 561 -1.82 -52.14 -18.20
C ASP A 561 -2.58 -50.85 -18.58
N GLU A 562 -2.37 -49.75 -17.86
CA GLU A 562 -2.90 -48.43 -18.24
C GLU A 562 -1.93 -47.63 -19.14
N LEU A 563 -0.68 -48.08 -19.33
CA LEU A 563 0.33 -47.40 -20.15
C LEU A 563 -0.10 -47.16 -21.61
N PRO A 564 -0.69 -48.13 -22.35
CA PRO A 564 -1.08 -47.90 -23.75
C PRO A 564 -2.03 -46.70 -23.93
N ARG A 565 -2.90 -46.44 -22.94
CA ARG A 565 -3.85 -45.30 -22.92
C ARG A 565 -3.13 -43.96 -22.77
N LEU A 566 -2.04 -43.94 -22.00
CA LEU A 566 -1.19 -42.77 -21.80
C LEU A 566 -0.38 -42.46 -23.08
N LEU A 567 0.13 -43.50 -23.74
CA LEU A 567 0.84 -43.39 -25.03
C LEU A 567 -0.09 -42.95 -26.17
N GLU A 568 -1.32 -43.49 -26.24
CA GLU A 568 -2.33 -43.03 -27.23
C GLU A 568 -2.60 -41.53 -27.08
N ALA A 569 -2.79 -41.04 -25.86
CA ALA A 569 -2.99 -39.61 -25.62
C ALA A 569 -1.73 -38.77 -25.97
N ALA A 570 -0.53 -39.33 -25.84
CA ALA A 570 0.73 -38.64 -26.19
C ALA A 570 0.87 -38.40 -27.70
N THR A 571 0.12 -39.11 -28.54
CA THR A 571 0.00 -38.79 -29.97
C THR A 571 -0.58 -37.38 -30.20
N ARG A 572 -1.37 -36.84 -29.27
CA ARG A 572 -2.08 -35.53 -29.40
C ARG A 572 -1.53 -34.42 -28.51
N HIS A 573 -0.61 -34.73 -27.60
CA HIS A 573 -0.12 -33.79 -26.60
C HIS A 573 1.39 -33.87 -26.38
N HIS A 574 2.01 -32.74 -26.07
CA HIS A 574 3.43 -32.63 -25.72
C HIS A 574 3.73 -33.28 -24.35
N LEU A 575 2.77 -33.18 -23.43
CA LEU A 575 2.79 -33.80 -22.11
C LEU A 575 1.42 -34.39 -21.83
N VAL A 576 1.35 -35.67 -21.45
CA VAL A 576 0.14 -36.31 -20.92
C VAL A 576 0.35 -36.72 -19.48
N ILE A 577 -0.65 -36.45 -18.65
CA ILE A 577 -0.69 -36.85 -17.25
C ILE A 577 -1.78 -37.90 -17.06
N GLY A 578 -1.42 -39.04 -16.48
CA GLY A 578 -2.37 -40.02 -15.97
C GLY A 578 -3.14 -39.41 -14.80
N SER A 579 -4.39 -39.03 -15.00
CA SER A 579 -5.17 -38.21 -14.09
C SER A 579 -6.24 -39.00 -13.35
N ARG A 580 -6.27 -38.84 -12.02
CA ARG A 580 -7.26 -39.44 -11.12
C ARG A 580 -8.58 -38.66 -11.06
N TYR A 581 -8.62 -37.46 -11.65
CA TYR A 581 -9.69 -36.48 -11.45
C TYR A 581 -10.38 -36.01 -12.74
N VAL A 582 -10.13 -36.70 -13.86
CA VAL A 582 -10.91 -36.61 -15.11
C VAL A 582 -11.95 -37.72 -15.21
N HIS A 583 -12.86 -37.64 -16.18
CA HIS A 583 -13.86 -38.69 -16.43
C HIS A 583 -13.19 -40.02 -16.77
N GLY A 584 -13.61 -41.10 -16.11
CA GLY A 584 -12.98 -42.43 -16.19
C GLY A 584 -11.80 -42.62 -15.23
N GLY A 585 -11.25 -41.56 -14.63
CA GLY A 585 -10.22 -41.65 -13.60
C GLY A 585 -10.80 -42.06 -12.25
N SER A 586 -10.03 -42.80 -11.45
CA SER A 586 -10.47 -43.26 -10.13
C SER A 586 -9.35 -43.30 -9.09
N VAL A 587 -9.75 -43.27 -7.81
CA VAL A 587 -8.87 -43.52 -6.67
C VAL A 587 -9.54 -44.56 -5.79
N THR A 588 -8.81 -45.60 -5.44
CA THR A 588 -9.28 -46.70 -4.58
C THR A 588 -8.41 -46.81 -3.33
N ASN A 589 -8.99 -47.35 -2.26
CA ASN A 589 -8.42 -47.52 -0.92
C ASN A 589 -8.03 -46.24 -0.13
N TRP A 590 -7.91 -45.06 -0.76
CA TRP A 590 -7.63 -43.81 -0.03
C TRP A 590 -8.75 -43.41 0.95
N SER A 591 -8.34 -42.88 2.11
CA SER A 591 -9.26 -42.19 3.03
C SER A 591 -9.87 -40.94 2.40
N ARG A 592 -11.11 -40.60 2.79
CA ARG A 592 -11.84 -39.42 2.28
C ARG A 592 -11.07 -38.11 2.48
N SER A 593 -10.33 -37.98 3.59
CA SER A 593 -9.48 -36.83 3.88
C SER A 593 -8.27 -36.74 2.95
N ARG A 594 -7.64 -37.87 2.59
CA ARG A 594 -6.54 -37.91 1.61
C ARG A 594 -7.02 -37.52 0.20
N VAL A 595 -8.19 -38.00 -0.21
CA VAL A 595 -8.83 -37.59 -1.48
C VAL A 595 -9.15 -36.09 -1.48
N ALA A 596 -9.73 -35.56 -0.40
CA ALA A 596 -10.03 -34.14 -0.27
C ALA A 596 -8.76 -33.27 -0.30
N LEU A 597 -7.70 -33.67 0.40
CA LEU A 597 -6.42 -32.96 0.41
C LEU A 597 -5.77 -32.89 -0.97
N SER A 598 -5.77 -33.99 -1.73
CA SER A 598 -5.21 -34.02 -3.09
C SER A 598 -6.04 -33.18 -4.07
N LYS A 599 -7.38 -33.26 -4.01
CA LYS A 599 -8.25 -32.38 -4.81
C LYS A 599 -8.05 -30.91 -4.47
N ALA A 600 -7.91 -30.57 -3.18
CA ALA A 600 -7.63 -29.20 -2.74
C ALA A 600 -6.25 -28.71 -3.20
N GLY A 601 -5.21 -29.55 -3.14
CA GLY A 601 -3.86 -29.23 -3.63
C GLY A 601 -3.82 -28.98 -5.13
N ASN A 602 -4.48 -29.83 -5.93
CA ASN A 602 -4.60 -29.63 -7.37
C ASN A 602 -5.44 -28.37 -7.72
N LEU A 603 -6.58 -28.15 -7.06
CA LEU A 603 -7.38 -26.93 -7.24
C LEU A 603 -6.57 -25.66 -6.89
N TYR A 604 -5.82 -25.70 -5.81
CA TYR A 604 -4.92 -24.63 -5.39
C TYR A 604 -3.82 -24.37 -6.41
N ALA A 605 -3.16 -25.42 -6.92
CA ALA A 605 -2.17 -25.28 -7.99
C ALA A 605 -2.78 -24.65 -9.25
N ARG A 606 -3.91 -25.17 -9.75
CA ARG A 606 -4.63 -24.62 -10.91
C ARG A 606 -4.93 -23.13 -10.73
N PHE A 607 -5.45 -22.75 -9.57
CA PHE A 607 -5.73 -21.35 -9.24
C PHE A 607 -4.45 -20.51 -9.15
N CYS A 608 -3.40 -20.96 -8.46
CA CYS A 608 -2.18 -20.19 -8.32
C CYS A 608 -1.45 -20.00 -9.66
N LEU A 609 -1.41 -21.02 -10.51
CA LEU A 609 -0.57 -21.04 -11.71
C LEU A 609 -1.34 -20.78 -13.02
N GLY A 610 -2.67 -20.76 -12.99
CA GLY A 610 -3.52 -20.40 -14.13
C GLY A 610 -3.60 -21.46 -15.23
N PHE A 611 -3.37 -22.73 -14.86
CA PHE A 611 -3.33 -23.88 -15.78
C PHE A 611 -4.52 -24.81 -15.62
N ASP A 612 -4.87 -25.48 -16.71
CA ASP A 612 -6.10 -26.28 -16.83
C ASP A 612 -5.79 -27.78 -16.84
N VAL A 613 -5.30 -28.26 -15.69
CA VAL A 613 -4.94 -29.67 -15.45
C VAL A 613 -5.52 -30.09 -14.11
N HIS A 614 -6.33 -31.14 -14.09
CA HIS A 614 -7.05 -31.62 -12.91
C HIS A 614 -6.16 -32.36 -11.92
N ASP A 615 -5.07 -32.99 -12.38
CA ASP A 615 -4.19 -33.80 -11.53
C ASP A 615 -2.68 -33.59 -11.74
N ALA A 616 -2.23 -32.35 -11.55
CA ALA A 616 -0.82 -31.93 -11.63
C ALA A 616 0.13 -32.58 -10.60
N THR A 617 -0.36 -33.47 -9.74
CA THR A 617 0.44 -34.20 -8.72
C THR A 617 0.57 -35.69 -9.01
N SER A 618 0.00 -36.21 -10.09
CA SER A 618 0.20 -37.59 -10.53
C SER A 618 1.59 -37.78 -11.13
N GLY A 619 2.26 -38.89 -10.79
CA GLY A 619 3.59 -39.29 -11.25
C GLY A 619 3.57 -40.35 -12.35
N PHE A 620 2.45 -40.52 -13.05
CA PHE A 620 2.37 -41.34 -14.26
C PHE A 620 2.16 -40.44 -15.47
N ARG A 621 3.20 -40.28 -16.29
CA ARG A 621 3.26 -39.22 -17.31
C ARG A 621 4.00 -39.68 -18.55
N ALA A 622 3.58 -39.16 -19.71
CA ALA A 622 4.32 -39.30 -20.95
C ALA A 622 4.71 -37.91 -21.47
N TYR A 623 6.01 -37.71 -21.68
CA TYR A 623 6.58 -36.52 -22.28
C TYR A 623 7.10 -36.87 -23.67
N ARG A 624 6.80 -36.05 -24.67
CA ARG A 624 7.51 -36.09 -25.95
C ARG A 624 8.93 -35.54 -25.76
N ARG A 625 9.94 -36.10 -26.44
CA ARG A 625 11.34 -35.70 -26.25
C ARG A 625 11.56 -34.20 -26.46
N GLU A 626 11.02 -33.63 -27.54
CA GLU A 626 11.14 -32.19 -27.85
C GLU A 626 10.52 -31.31 -26.76
N ALA A 627 9.42 -31.76 -26.15
CA ALA A 627 8.78 -31.08 -25.04
C ALA A 627 9.62 -31.18 -23.76
N LEU A 628 10.16 -32.37 -23.49
CA LEU A 628 10.98 -32.65 -22.33
C LEU A 628 12.28 -31.82 -22.33
N GLU A 629 12.95 -31.74 -23.49
CA GLU A 629 14.13 -30.91 -23.72
C GLU A 629 13.89 -29.44 -23.30
N GLU A 630 12.80 -28.81 -23.75
CA GLU A 630 12.46 -27.44 -23.36
C GLU A 630 12.06 -27.32 -21.87
N ILE A 631 11.31 -28.29 -21.34
CA ILE A 631 10.83 -28.27 -19.95
C ILE A 631 12.01 -28.35 -18.96
N ILE A 632 13.03 -29.16 -19.23
CA ILE A 632 14.18 -29.38 -18.33
C ILE A 632 15.40 -28.49 -18.63
N ALA A 633 15.34 -27.65 -19.68
CA ALA A 633 16.44 -26.76 -20.08
C ALA A 633 16.94 -25.79 -18.98
N ALA A 634 16.13 -25.55 -17.95
CA ALA A 634 16.54 -24.83 -16.73
C ALA A 634 16.56 -25.78 -15.51
N PRO A 635 17.47 -25.60 -14.54
CA PRO A 635 17.51 -26.44 -13.33
C PRO A 635 16.15 -26.53 -12.63
N ILE A 636 15.73 -27.74 -12.28
CA ILE A 636 14.50 -28.01 -11.51
C ILE A 636 14.66 -27.42 -10.10
N ALA A 637 13.64 -26.69 -9.62
CA ALA A 637 13.70 -25.93 -8.37
C ALA A 637 13.00 -26.62 -7.19
N SER A 638 12.44 -27.82 -7.38
CA SER A 638 11.62 -28.53 -6.41
C SER A 638 11.77 -30.05 -6.48
N ASP A 639 11.29 -30.77 -5.45
CA ASP A 639 11.29 -32.24 -5.38
C ASP A 639 9.90 -32.77 -4.96
N GLY A 640 9.69 -34.09 -5.05
CA GLY A 640 8.43 -34.75 -4.75
C GLY A 640 7.27 -34.22 -5.60
N TYR A 641 6.13 -33.92 -4.98
CA TYR A 641 4.98 -33.33 -5.70
C TYR A 641 5.23 -31.89 -6.17
N GLY A 642 6.21 -31.17 -5.60
CA GLY A 642 6.58 -29.85 -6.09
C GLY A 642 7.10 -29.95 -7.53
N PHE A 643 8.01 -30.90 -7.77
CA PHE A 643 8.58 -31.23 -9.08
C PHE A 643 7.48 -31.58 -10.09
N GLN A 644 6.53 -32.43 -9.69
CA GLN A 644 5.38 -32.80 -10.52
C GLN A 644 4.59 -31.56 -10.98
N ILE A 645 4.31 -30.61 -10.10
CA ILE A 645 3.61 -29.37 -10.46
C ILE A 645 4.49 -28.44 -11.31
N GLU A 646 5.80 -28.39 -11.02
CA GLU A 646 6.77 -27.53 -11.71
C GLU A 646 6.87 -27.88 -13.20
N LEU A 647 6.99 -29.16 -13.56
CA LEU A 647 7.12 -29.57 -14.97
C LEU A 647 5.87 -29.20 -15.79
N VAL A 648 4.67 -29.36 -15.23
CA VAL A 648 3.42 -28.96 -15.90
C VAL A 648 3.33 -27.45 -16.04
N TYR A 649 3.72 -26.70 -15.00
CA TYR A 649 3.77 -25.24 -15.04
C TYR A 649 4.76 -24.71 -16.09
N ARG A 650 5.92 -25.36 -16.25
CA ARG A 650 6.89 -25.05 -17.31
C ARG A 650 6.30 -25.31 -18.69
N ALA A 651 5.76 -26.51 -18.93
CA ALA A 651 5.11 -26.87 -20.20
C ALA A 651 4.01 -25.85 -20.58
N TRP A 652 3.18 -25.47 -19.62
CA TRP A 652 2.12 -24.47 -19.78
C TRP A 652 2.65 -23.08 -20.16
N ASN A 653 3.74 -22.63 -19.55
CA ASN A 653 4.33 -21.31 -19.82
C ASN A 653 5.06 -21.24 -21.17
N LEU A 654 5.65 -22.36 -21.61
CA LEU A 654 6.25 -22.48 -22.95
C LEU A 654 5.16 -22.37 -24.04
N GLY A 655 3.95 -22.85 -23.75
CA GLY A 655 2.82 -22.91 -24.66
C GLY A 655 2.58 -24.31 -25.23
N LEU A 656 3.15 -25.34 -24.60
CA LEU A 656 3.01 -26.73 -25.03
C LEU A 656 1.61 -27.26 -24.69
N SER A 657 1.08 -28.16 -25.51
CA SER A 657 -0.19 -28.83 -25.25
C SER A 657 -0.05 -29.88 -24.14
N VAL A 658 -0.82 -29.70 -23.06
CA VAL A 658 -0.90 -30.64 -21.94
C VAL A 658 -2.26 -31.32 -21.96
N GLY A 659 -2.27 -32.66 -21.91
CA GLY A 659 -3.46 -33.50 -21.86
C GLY A 659 -3.54 -34.35 -20.59
N GLU A 660 -4.73 -34.92 -20.35
CA GLU A 660 -4.98 -35.82 -19.23
C GLU A 660 -5.63 -37.11 -19.71
N ALA A 661 -5.04 -38.26 -19.40
CA ALA A 661 -5.62 -39.59 -19.65
C ALA A 661 -6.16 -40.16 -18.33
N PRO A 662 -7.36 -40.76 -18.27
CA PRO A 662 -7.89 -41.32 -17.02
C PRO A 662 -7.03 -42.49 -16.54
N ILE A 663 -6.77 -42.58 -15.23
CA ILE A 663 -6.07 -43.72 -14.59
C ILE A 663 -6.75 -44.17 -13.30
N SER A 664 -6.42 -45.37 -12.85
CA SER A 664 -6.97 -46.03 -11.66
C SER A 664 -5.92 -46.17 -10.56
N PHE A 665 -5.83 -45.18 -9.67
CA PHE A 665 -4.81 -45.16 -8.61
C PHE A 665 -5.23 -46.01 -7.40
N ARG A 666 -4.35 -46.92 -6.96
CA ARG A 666 -4.54 -47.73 -5.74
C ARG A 666 -3.66 -47.20 -4.61
N GLU A 667 -4.11 -47.35 -3.37
CA GLU A 667 -3.18 -47.22 -2.24
C GLU A 667 -2.28 -48.45 -2.20
N ARG A 668 -0.98 -48.24 -2.37
CA ARG A 668 0.09 -49.23 -2.11
C ARG A 668 -0.17 -50.06 -0.85
N GLU A 669 -0.03 -51.37 -0.98
CA GLU A 669 -0.28 -52.33 0.11
C GLU A 669 0.93 -52.47 1.07
N HIS A 670 2.10 -51.97 0.65
CA HIS A 670 3.36 -52.05 1.40
C HIS A 670 4.10 -50.68 1.49
N GLY A 671 4.92 -50.52 2.55
CA GLY A 671 5.79 -49.35 2.77
C GLY A 671 5.17 -48.17 3.53
N GLN A 672 6.01 -47.29 4.11
CA GLN A 672 5.57 -46.03 4.77
C GLN A 672 5.56 -44.85 3.79
N SER A 673 4.70 -43.85 4.03
CA SER A 673 4.50 -42.74 3.08
C SER A 673 5.72 -41.81 3.05
N LYS A 674 6.33 -41.64 1.87
CA LYS A 674 7.51 -40.77 1.67
C LYS A 674 7.18 -39.26 1.80
N ILE A 675 5.91 -38.90 2.07
CA ILE A 675 5.40 -37.52 2.18
C ILE A 675 5.68 -36.94 3.59
N SER A 676 6.51 -35.90 3.67
CA SER A 676 6.67 -35.10 4.89
C SER A 676 5.86 -33.80 4.83
N ARG A 677 5.46 -33.26 5.99
CA ARG A 677 4.80 -31.94 6.10
C ARG A 677 5.67 -30.82 5.51
N ARG A 678 6.99 -30.97 5.55
CA ARG A 678 7.96 -30.02 4.95
C ARG A 678 7.79 -29.93 3.43
N ILE A 679 7.76 -31.07 2.73
CA ILE A 679 7.59 -31.12 1.26
C ILE A 679 6.25 -30.47 0.84
N VAL A 680 5.18 -30.69 1.60
CA VAL A 680 3.88 -30.07 1.32
C VAL A 680 3.92 -28.54 1.49
N VAL A 681 4.52 -28.04 2.56
CA VAL A 681 4.66 -26.58 2.81
C VAL A 681 5.57 -25.94 1.75
N GLU A 682 6.65 -26.61 1.35
CA GLU A 682 7.57 -26.17 0.31
C GLU A 682 6.88 -26.08 -1.06
N ALA A 683 6.13 -27.12 -1.46
CA ALA A 683 5.33 -27.09 -2.67
C ALA A 683 4.30 -25.94 -2.68
N LEU A 684 3.56 -25.75 -1.58
CA LEU A 684 2.60 -24.64 -1.46
C LEU A 684 3.29 -23.26 -1.56
N TRP A 685 4.46 -23.10 -0.93
CA TRP A 685 5.23 -21.87 -1.01
C TRP A 685 5.75 -21.58 -2.43
N LEU A 686 6.32 -22.58 -3.10
CA LEU A 686 6.81 -22.44 -4.47
C LEU A 686 5.68 -22.16 -5.46
N VAL A 687 4.55 -22.86 -5.34
CA VAL A 687 3.33 -22.62 -6.12
C VAL A 687 2.78 -21.20 -5.89
N THR A 688 2.79 -20.70 -4.65
CA THR A 688 2.46 -19.29 -4.35
C THR A 688 3.42 -18.35 -5.08
N LEU A 689 4.73 -18.58 -4.94
CA LEU A 689 5.77 -17.70 -5.46
C LEU A 689 5.79 -17.64 -6.99
N TRP A 690 5.63 -18.78 -7.66
CA TRP A 690 5.48 -18.88 -9.11
C TRP A 690 4.21 -18.16 -9.57
N GLY A 691 3.08 -18.39 -8.90
CA GLY A 691 1.83 -17.70 -9.18
C GLY A 691 1.93 -16.18 -9.04
N LEU A 692 2.59 -15.68 -7.99
CA LEU A 692 2.85 -14.25 -7.81
C LEU A 692 3.79 -13.71 -8.88
N ARG A 693 4.88 -14.41 -9.22
CA ARG A 693 5.79 -14.00 -10.31
C ARG A 693 5.07 -13.90 -11.65
N ALA A 694 4.21 -14.86 -12.00
CA ALA A 694 3.38 -14.83 -13.22
C ALA A 694 2.39 -13.63 -13.24
N ARG A 695 1.94 -13.15 -12.07
CA ARG A 695 1.10 -11.96 -11.91
C ARG A 695 1.86 -10.63 -12.04
N PHE A 696 3.20 -10.63 -12.03
CA PHE A 696 4.03 -9.42 -12.22
C PHE A 696 4.91 -9.44 -13.48
N GLN A 697 5.21 -10.60 -14.05
CA GLN A 697 5.94 -10.69 -15.32
C GLN A 697 5.09 -10.22 -16.51
N SER A 698 5.51 -9.13 -17.15
CA SER A 698 5.04 -8.73 -18.47
C SER A 698 5.26 -9.88 -19.47
N PRO A 699 4.35 -10.10 -20.44
CA PRO A 699 4.64 -11.03 -21.52
C PRO A 699 5.84 -10.49 -22.31
N SER A 700 6.91 -11.28 -22.40
CA SER A 700 7.96 -11.04 -23.38
C SER A 700 7.34 -11.10 -24.77
N SER A 701 7.60 -10.04 -25.56
CA SER A 701 7.09 -9.81 -26.91
C SER A 701 7.59 -10.84 -27.90
#